data_AF-A0A7S4KPG0-F1
#
_entry.id   AF-A0A7S4KPG0-F1
#
_cell.length_a   1.000
_cell.length_b   1.000
_cell.length_c   1.000
_cell.angle_alpha   90.00
_cell.angle_beta   90.00
_cell.angle_gamma   90.00
#
_symmetry.space_group_name_H-M   'P 1'
#
loop_
_entity.id
_entity.type
_entity.pdbx_description
1 polymer ?
#
loop_
_entity_poly.entity_id
_entity_poly.type
_entity_poly.pdbx_seq_one_letter_code
_entity_poly.pdbx_strand_id
1 'polypeptide(L)'
;MRKKRTREEMLSPQLPSSRRALSLSSFSTSSPGPEQSADFHPETGLQGEELPPLLAAWVDRLPQDLLEVLRVIEEEGGGRVWLVGGCIRDCLAGLMPWEIDLATTLEPSEMLRLFPRALDTGSQYGTVTIRKGGVSVEATTLRADGTYGDGRRPETVTFGRSLKEDLLRRDFTINAMAVDVGRRKLFDPWGGQHDVKQSILRAVGDAKERLREDGLRAMRAYRFMDGKSGQRHADESLRVALRGSSKLLARVSKERIWTEFSKILAGPRAPLVVRRMAEDEVLSSVTLLPVSPRGLRALECLSCKDLPLWAEQATEMESSHKSYKEDVLMNPKPPKKPQPHSHYAFIDFEATCDDRRGFSPSEIIEFPVVLVESASGKVVSEFHSFVRPRVHPFLTDFCQELTGIKQKDVDSAPEFKEVLANMLDWLAELGLPEGSVMFATDGDWDLRSMLPRQCELAEVPQPVALQRWVDIRRVFSETLKTGNKGLMSMCQALGINFVGQAHSGICDARNIARVGLVLMQEHDAVLSSNSQIKELDSSRKEQTVEEAGETATYDEQRESSICARMSLLVAHVGFAELEDALRRMKLSRDEMRRVRTHVKLLGFLPHPRSPGELRRYRAILGSQLVKIQLKLEAAWAAADESEEKEKKMRLVEDVERELSALPPLKAPNSPQPLVSGTWLMKVGGVAPGPLVGRLKDYLHYCQVDQDLETPEQVQQVFHDIELLARDMDQLSYSAHLEGLPRLQWPPA
;
A
#
# COMPACT_ATOMS: atom_id res chain seq x y z
N MET A 1 -79.59 -45.76 -6.90
CA MET A 1 -79.55 -46.44 -5.58
C MET A 1 -78.10 -46.67 -5.17
N ARG A 2 -77.76 -46.30 -3.94
CA ARG A 2 -76.43 -46.34 -3.31
C ARG A 2 -75.70 -47.68 -3.54
N LYS A 3 -74.41 -47.64 -3.89
CA LYS A 3 -73.47 -48.74 -3.58
C LYS A 3 -72.30 -48.21 -2.75
N LYS A 4 -72.27 -48.67 -1.49
CA LYS A 4 -71.16 -48.52 -0.55
C LYS A 4 -70.14 -49.63 -0.81
N ARG A 5 -68.87 -49.21 -0.80
CA ARG A 5 -67.64 -49.80 -0.23
C ARG A 5 -67.60 -51.32 0.04
N THR A 6 -66.46 -51.93 -0.32
CA THR A 6 -65.45 -52.44 0.64
C THR A 6 -64.18 -52.92 -0.07
N ARG A 7 -63.01 -52.47 0.41
CA ARG A 7 -61.76 -53.23 0.65
C ARG A 7 -60.71 -52.25 1.21
N GLU A 8 -60.56 -52.22 2.53
CA GLU A 8 -59.51 -52.92 3.30
C GLU A 8 -58.16 -52.17 3.28
N GLU A 9 -58.12 -51.18 4.17
CA GLU A 9 -57.02 -50.76 5.06
C GLU A 9 -56.43 -51.96 5.83
N MET A 10 -55.20 -52.01 6.37
CA MET A 10 -54.22 -50.98 6.73
C MET A 10 -52.90 -51.63 7.23
N LEU A 11 -51.87 -50.77 7.38
CA LEU A 11 -50.59 -50.84 8.13
C LEU A 11 -49.37 -50.90 7.19
N SER A 12 -48.67 -49.82 6.81
CA SER A 12 -48.17 -48.59 7.49
C SER A 12 -47.18 -48.89 8.65
N PRO A 13 -46.20 -48.00 9.02
CA PRO A 13 -46.10 -46.55 8.69
C PRO A 13 -44.70 -45.92 8.41
N GLN A 14 -44.74 -44.82 7.62
CA GLN A 14 -44.09 -43.48 7.76
C GLN A 14 -42.56 -43.27 7.66
N LEU A 15 -41.95 -42.16 7.19
CA LEU A 15 -42.22 -40.81 6.55
C LEU A 15 -40.80 -40.13 6.38
N PRO A 16 -40.59 -38.90 5.84
CA PRO A 16 -41.10 -38.27 4.60
C PRO A 16 -40.08 -37.39 3.80
N SER A 17 -40.47 -37.07 2.55
CA SER A 17 -40.46 -35.76 1.82
C SER A 17 -39.15 -34.93 1.72
N SER A 18 -38.55 -34.62 0.56
CA SER A 18 -38.97 -33.93 -0.69
C SER A 18 -38.45 -32.48 -0.76
N ARG A 19 -37.85 -32.07 -1.90
CA ARG A 19 -37.97 -30.72 -2.49
C ARG A 19 -37.62 -30.79 -3.98
N ARG A 20 -38.59 -30.43 -4.83
CA ARG A 20 -38.54 -30.37 -6.30
C ARG A 20 -38.61 -28.91 -6.74
N ALA A 21 -37.95 -28.62 -7.86
CA ALA A 21 -37.87 -27.33 -8.54
C ALA A 21 -39.23 -26.70 -8.88
N LEU A 22 -39.28 -25.36 -8.86
CA LEU A 22 -40.44 -24.57 -9.28
C LEU A 22 -40.07 -23.64 -10.45
N SER A 23 -40.94 -23.68 -11.46
CA SER A 23 -40.95 -22.94 -12.72
C SER A 23 -41.54 -21.54 -12.58
N LEU A 24 -40.96 -20.57 -13.29
CA LEU A 24 -41.50 -19.22 -13.51
C LEU A 24 -42.49 -19.22 -14.69
N SER A 25 -43.79 -19.10 -14.43
CA SER A 25 -44.77 -18.65 -15.43
C SER A 25 -46.09 -18.21 -14.77
N SER A 26 -46.35 -16.90 -14.75
CA SER A 26 -47.72 -16.34 -14.75
C SER A 26 -47.69 -14.83 -15.02
N PHE A 27 -47.69 -14.45 -16.30
CA PHE A 27 -48.04 -13.10 -16.75
C PHE A 27 -49.51 -13.10 -17.16
N SER A 28 -50.32 -12.22 -16.57
CA SER A 28 -51.71 -11.99 -16.97
C SER A 28 -51.78 -10.99 -18.12
N THR A 29 -52.55 -11.33 -19.15
CA THR A 29 -52.78 -10.58 -20.39
C THR A 29 -53.72 -9.39 -20.21
N SER A 30 -53.28 -8.19 -20.61
CA SER A 30 -54.14 -7.08 -21.04
C SER A 30 -53.52 -6.40 -22.27
N SER A 31 -54.34 -6.18 -23.30
CA SER A 31 -54.00 -5.87 -24.70
C SER A 31 -53.06 -4.67 -24.96
N PRO A 32 -52.30 -4.66 -26.08
CA PRO A 32 -51.36 -3.57 -26.39
C PRO A 32 -52.03 -2.42 -27.19
N GLY A 33 -51.86 -1.19 -26.70
CA GLY A 33 -51.95 0.06 -27.47
C GLY A 33 -50.57 0.48 -28.01
N PRO A 34 -50.47 1.47 -28.91
CA PRO A 34 -49.45 1.54 -29.95
C PRO A 34 -48.05 1.87 -29.42
N GLU A 35 -47.06 1.28 -30.11
CA GLU A 35 -45.61 1.39 -29.94
C GLU A 35 -45.12 2.79 -29.54
N GLN A 36 -44.65 2.90 -28.30
CA GLN A 36 -43.68 3.92 -27.89
C GLN A 36 -42.33 3.21 -27.72
N SER A 37 -41.28 3.78 -28.31
CA SER A 37 -39.92 3.22 -28.38
C SER A 37 -39.36 2.83 -27.01
N ALA A 38 -38.89 1.59 -26.90
CA ALA A 38 -38.54 0.90 -25.65
C ALA A 38 -37.22 1.35 -24.96
N ASP A 39 -36.63 2.49 -25.32
CA ASP A 39 -35.28 2.87 -24.84
C ASP A 39 -35.19 4.26 -24.17
N PHE A 40 -36.31 4.93 -23.85
CA PHE A 40 -36.31 6.23 -23.18
C PHE A 40 -36.75 6.12 -21.71
N HIS A 41 -35.83 6.28 -20.76
CA HIS A 41 -36.15 6.28 -19.32
C HIS A 41 -36.17 7.72 -18.79
N PRO A 42 -37.28 8.19 -18.18
CA PRO A 42 -37.41 9.59 -17.75
C PRO A 42 -36.43 10.00 -16.62
N GLU A 43 -35.86 9.03 -15.92
CA GLU A 43 -34.91 9.26 -14.81
C GLU A 43 -33.45 9.44 -15.26
N THR A 44 -33.06 8.92 -16.43
CA THR A 44 -31.68 9.09 -16.93
C THR A 44 -31.53 10.29 -17.85
N GLY A 45 -32.57 10.62 -18.62
CA GLY A 45 -32.49 11.63 -19.69
C GLY A 45 -31.48 11.28 -20.79
N LEU A 46 -31.08 10.00 -20.87
CA LEU A 46 -30.00 9.48 -21.72
C LEU A 46 -30.43 8.19 -22.40
N GLN A 47 -29.96 7.99 -23.63
CA GLN A 47 -30.10 6.74 -24.37
C GLN A 47 -28.98 5.78 -23.95
N GLY A 48 -29.36 4.54 -23.60
CA GLY A 48 -28.40 3.50 -23.19
C GLY A 48 -27.94 2.63 -24.37
N GLU A 49 -26.64 2.41 -24.45
CA GLU A 49 -25.98 1.52 -25.40
C GLU A 49 -25.83 0.10 -24.83
N GLU A 50 -25.61 -0.89 -25.69
CA GLU A 50 -25.26 -2.25 -25.23
C GLU A 50 -23.88 -2.27 -24.56
N LEU A 51 -23.71 -3.16 -23.57
CA LEU A 51 -22.41 -3.33 -22.91
C LEU A 51 -21.35 -3.86 -23.90
N PRO A 52 -20.20 -3.17 -24.04
CA PRO A 52 -19.05 -3.72 -24.73
C PRO A 52 -18.60 -5.05 -24.11
N PRO A 53 -18.02 -5.99 -24.90
CA PRO A 53 -17.71 -7.34 -24.42
C PRO A 53 -16.88 -7.40 -23.14
N LEU A 54 -15.88 -6.52 -22.99
CA LEU A 54 -15.05 -6.46 -21.78
C LEU A 54 -15.87 -6.05 -20.55
N LEU A 55 -16.72 -5.03 -20.68
CA LEU A 55 -17.60 -4.57 -19.60
C LEU A 55 -18.66 -5.61 -19.27
N ALA A 56 -19.27 -6.25 -20.28
CA ALA A 56 -20.23 -7.33 -20.07
C ALA A 56 -19.61 -8.47 -19.26
N ALA A 57 -18.41 -8.93 -19.65
CA ALA A 57 -17.71 -10.00 -18.94
C ALA A 57 -17.28 -9.60 -17.51
N TRP A 58 -16.99 -8.33 -17.26
CA TRP A 58 -16.70 -7.83 -15.92
C TRP A 58 -17.97 -7.75 -15.06
N VAL A 59 -19.06 -7.24 -15.61
CA VAL A 59 -20.38 -7.19 -14.95
C VAL A 59 -20.85 -8.60 -14.53
N ASP A 60 -20.63 -9.60 -15.38
CA ASP A 60 -20.99 -11.00 -15.09
C ASP A 60 -20.18 -11.63 -13.93
N ARG A 61 -19.05 -10.99 -13.54
CA ARG A 61 -18.15 -11.46 -12.47
C ARG A 61 -18.18 -10.57 -11.23
N LEU A 62 -19.14 -9.64 -11.13
CA LEU A 62 -19.25 -8.80 -9.94
C LEU A 62 -19.52 -9.65 -8.69
N PRO A 63 -18.94 -9.30 -7.52
CA PRO A 63 -19.18 -10.03 -6.28
C PRO A 63 -20.66 -10.09 -5.93
N GLN A 64 -21.10 -11.23 -5.37
CA GLN A 64 -22.50 -11.43 -5.00
C GLN A 64 -22.98 -10.37 -3.99
N ASP A 65 -22.13 -9.99 -3.05
CA ASP A 65 -22.45 -8.96 -2.06
C ASP A 65 -22.69 -7.58 -2.69
N LEU A 66 -21.96 -7.24 -3.76
CA LEU A 66 -22.20 -6.01 -4.52
C LEU A 66 -23.53 -6.08 -5.26
N LEU A 67 -23.83 -7.20 -5.91
CA LEU A 67 -25.13 -7.40 -6.58
C LEU A 67 -26.30 -7.26 -5.57
N GLU A 68 -26.10 -7.73 -4.35
CA GLU A 68 -27.08 -7.55 -3.28
C GLU A 68 -27.21 -6.08 -2.82
N VAL A 69 -26.12 -5.31 -2.75
CA VAL A 69 -26.19 -3.86 -2.50
C VAL A 69 -27.02 -3.17 -3.57
N LEU A 70 -26.74 -3.45 -4.85
CA LEU A 70 -27.51 -2.87 -5.97
C LEU A 70 -29.00 -3.22 -5.86
N ARG A 71 -29.30 -4.50 -5.59
CA ARG A 71 -30.68 -4.98 -5.43
C ARG A 71 -31.41 -4.28 -4.28
N VAL A 72 -30.77 -4.12 -3.12
CA VAL A 72 -31.38 -3.43 -1.97
C VAL A 72 -31.69 -1.97 -2.30
N ILE A 73 -30.79 -1.26 -2.99
CA ILE A 73 -31.03 0.13 -3.41
C ILE A 73 -32.26 0.23 -4.33
N GLU A 74 -32.41 -0.69 -5.28
CA GLU A 74 -33.48 -0.64 -6.27
C GLU A 74 -34.82 -1.17 -5.75
N GLU A 75 -34.83 -2.35 -5.10
CA GLU A 75 -36.05 -3.04 -4.68
C GLU A 75 -36.58 -2.53 -3.34
N GLU A 76 -35.71 -2.38 -2.33
CA GLU A 76 -36.12 -1.98 -0.98
C GLU A 76 -36.14 -0.45 -0.83
N GLY A 77 -35.15 0.22 -1.42
CA GLY A 77 -35.05 1.67 -1.43
C GLY A 77 -35.95 2.35 -2.46
N GLY A 78 -36.43 1.63 -3.48
CA GLY A 78 -37.19 2.19 -4.60
C GLY A 78 -36.37 3.16 -5.48
N GLY A 79 -35.03 3.14 -5.33
CA GLY A 79 -34.12 4.02 -6.05
C GLY A 79 -33.65 3.44 -7.38
N ARG A 80 -32.68 4.13 -7.99
CA ARG A 80 -31.86 3.66 -9.10
C ARG A 80 -30.40 3.71 -8.71
N VAL A 81 -29.60 2.82 -9.29
CA VAL A 81 -28.16 2.76 -9.03
C VAL A 81 -27.39 2.43 -10.30
N TRP A 82 -26.22 3.03 -10.44
CA TRP A 82 -25.30 2.78 -11.55
C TRP A 82 -23.88 2.62 -11.01
N LEU A 83 -23.10 1.75 -11.64
CA LEU A 83 -21.65 1.82 -11.53
C LEU A 83 -21.19 3.08 -12.28
N VAL A 84 -20.22 3.83 -11.76
CA VAL A 84 -19.77 5.08 -12.41
C VAL A 84 -18.25 5.28 -12.32
N GLY A 85 -17.73 6.13 -13.20
CA GLY A 85 -16.38 6.68 -13.03
C GLY A 85 -15.23 5.73 -13.39
N GLY A 86 -14.25 5.65 -12.48
CA GLY A 86 -12.95 5.04 -12.76
C GLY A 86 -13.00 3.54 -13.03
N CYS A 87 -13.97 2.83 -12.45
CA CYS A 87 -14.12 1.39 -12.63
C CYS A 87 -14.46 1.02 -14.09
N ILE A 88 -15.35 1.78 -14.72
CA ILE A 88 -15.74 1.59 -16.13
C ILE A 88 -14.55 1.90 -17.04
N ARG A 89 -13.86 3.02 -16.80
CA ARG A 89 -12.65 3.41 -17.53
C ARG A 89 -11.59 2.32 -17.50
N ASP A 90 -11.28 1.81 -16.31
CA ASP A 90 -10.22 0.84 -16.11
C ASP A 90 -10.58 -0.49 -16.79
N CYS A 91 -11.83 -0.95 -16.68
CA CYS A 91 -12.31 -2.13 -17.39
C CYS A 91 -12.24 -1.98 -18.92
N LEU A 92 -12.66 -0.84 -19.47
CA LEU A 92 -12.57 -0.55 -20.91
C LEU A 92 -11.13 -0.46 -21.41
N ALA A 93 -10.21 -0.07 -20.53
CA ALA A 93 -8.77 -0.06 -20.79
C ALA A 93 -8.11 -1.45 -20.65
N GLY A 94 -8.89 -2.51 -20.39
CA GLY A 94 -8.39 -3.88 -20.21
C GLY A 94 -7.80 -4.16 -18.83
N LEU A 95 -8.03 -3.28 -17.85
CA LEU A 95 -7.54 -3.42 -16.47
C LEU A 95 -8.66 -3.92 -15.56
N MET A 96 -8.31 -4.68 -14.52
CA MET A 96 -9.27 -5.05 -13.49
C MET A 96 -9.55 -3.86 -12.56
N PRO A 97 -10.81 -3.45 -12.38
CA PRO A 97 -11.17 -2.41 -11.40
C PRO A 97 -11.07 -2.95 -9.96
N TRP A 98 -10.45 -2.18 -9.08
CA TRP A 98 -10.30 -2.50 -7.66
C TRP A 98 -11.24 -1.65 -6.78
N GLU A 99 -11.45 -0.40 -7.19
CA GLU A 99 -12.38 0.55 -6.57
C GLU A 99 -13.65 0.62 -7.43
N ILE A 100 -14.81 0.45 -6.81
CA ILE A 100 -16.11 0.53 -7.48
C ILE A 100 -16.92 1.65 -6.82
N ASP A 101 -17.24 2.66 -7.62
CA ASP A 101 -18.08 3.78 -7.22
C ASP A 101 -19.49 3.60 -7.76
N LEU A 102 -20.48 3.93 -6.95
CA LEU A 102 -21.90 3.90 -7.30
C LEU A 102 -22.45 5.33 -7.35
N ALA A 103 -23.34 5.57 -8.31
CA ALA A 103 -24.23 6.72 -8.31
C ALA A 103 -25.66 6.26 -8.07
N THR A 104 -26.44 6.97 -7.25
CA THR A 104 -27.82 6.59 -6.96
C THR A 104 -28.76 7.78 -6.83
N THR A 105 -30.05 7.58 -7.09
CA THR A 105 -31.10 8.58 -6.84
C THR A 105 -31.45 8.74 -5.36
N LEU A 106 -31.01 7.82 -4.49
CA LEU A 106 -31.30 7.88 -3.06
C LEU A 106 -30.44 8.91 -2.36
N GLU A 107 -31.04 9.68 -1.45
CA GLU A 107 -30.32 10.62 -0.61
C GLU A 107 -29.49 9.90 0.47
N PRO A 108 -28.46 10.55 1.04
CA PRO A 108 -27.61 9.93 2.07
C PRO A 108 -28.40 9.41 3.28
N SER A 109 -29.45 10.14 3.68
CA SER A 109 -30.30 9.75 4.81
C SER A 109 -31.10 8.47 4.53
N GLU A 110 -31.50 8.25 3.29
CA GLU A 110 -32.20 7.04 2.83
C GLU A 110 -31.22 5.87 2.73
N MET A 111 -30.02 6.11 2.16
CA MET A 111 -28.96 5.10 2.09
C MET A 111 -28.52 4.63 3.48
N LEU A 112 -28.30 5.54 4.44
CA LEU A 112 -27.94 5.19 5.82
C LEU A 112 -29.05 4.41 6.54
N ARG A 113 -30.32 4.63 6.17
CA ARG A 113 -31.46 3.86 6.70
C ARG A 113 -31.51 2.45 6.13
N LEU A 114 -31.28 2.32 4.82
CA LEU A 114 -31.27 1.02 4.11
C LEU A 114 -30.04 0.17 4.48
N PHE A 115 -28.91 0.82 4.77
CA PHE A 115 -27.66 0.17 5.12
C PHE A 115 -27.18 0.65 6.50
N PRO A 116 -27.65 0.07 7.61
CA PRO A 116 -27.29 0.50 8.96
C PRO A 116 -25.79 0.38 9.30
N ARG A 117 -25.02 -0.38 8.51
CA ARG A 117 -23.56 -0.52 8.63
C ARG A 117 -22.78 0.40 7.69
N ALA A 118 -23.47 1.22 6.88
CA ALA A 118 -22.80 2.17 6.01
C ALA A 118 -22.19 3.32 6.83
N LEU A 119 -21.05 3.82 6.37
CA LEU A 119 -20.34 4.91 7.02
C LEU A 119 -20.72 6.24 6.37
N ASP A 120 -20.96 7.25 7.21
CA ASP A 120 -21.09 8.62 6.76
C ASP A 120 -19.69 9.20 6.45
N THR A 121 -19.18 8.89 5.27
CA THR A 121 -17.88 9.38 4.78
C THR A 121 -17.97 10.76 4.13
N GLY A 122 -19.17 11.28 3.90
CA GLY A 122 -19.36 12.53 3.17
C GLY A 122 -20.80 12.86 2.83
N SER A 123 -21.76 12.59 3.72
CA SER A 123 -23.19 12.82 3.47
C SER A 123 -23.52 14.28 3.10
N GLN A 124 -22.77 15.24 3.65
CA GLN A 124 -22.82 16.66 3.26
C GLN A 124 -22.54 16.93 1.76
N TYR A 125 -21.90 15.98 1.08
CA TYR A 125 -21.63 15.99 -0.35
C TYR A 125 -22.40 14.89 -1.10
N GLY A 126 -23.24 14.11 -0.42
CA GLY A 126 -24.02 13.04 -1.05
C GLY A 126 -23.35 11.67 -1.04
N THR A 127 -22.17 11.49 -0.45
CA THR A 127 -21.45 10.21 -0.49
C THR A 127 -21.59 9.45 0.83
N VAL A 128 -21.89 8.16 0.73
CA VAL A 128 -21.97 7.20 1.84
C VAL A 128 -21.18 5.95 1.45
N THR A 129 -20.41 5.39 2.37
CA THR A 129 -19.67 4.13 2.10
C THR A 129 -20.48 2.95 2.58
N ILE A 130 -20.95 2.11 1.66
CA ILE A 130 -21.72 0.91 1.95
C ILE A 130 -20.77 -0.28 2.12
N ARG A 131 -20.87 -0.97 3.27
CA ARG A 131 -20.09 -2.18 3.56
C ARG A 131 -21.01 -3.40 3.67
N LYS A 132 -20.79 -4.39 2.81
CA LYS A 132 -21.57 -5.64 2.76
C LYS A 132 -20.70 -6.79 2.27
N GLY A 133 -20.60 -7.87 3.05
CA GLY A 133 -19.87 -9.10 2.72
C GLY A 133 -18.50 -8.90 2.04
N GLY A 134 -17.51 -8.38 2.76
CA GLY A 134 -16.17 -8.14 2.21
C GLY A 134 -16.07 -7.06 1.13
N VAL A 135 -17.18 -6.52 0.64
CA VAL A 135 -17.23 -5.41 -0.32
C VAL A 135 -17.43 -4.08 0.43
N SER A 136 -16.63 -3.08 0.07
CA SER A 136 -16.78 -1.68 0.49
C SER A 136 -16.89 -0.81 -0.76
N VAL A 137 -18.01 -0.12 -0.95
CA VAL A 137 -18.26 0.74 -2.12
C VAL A 137 -18.74 2.12 -1.70
N GLU A 138 -18.30 3.16 -2.43
CA GLU A 138 -18.79 4.52 -2.25
C GLU A 138 -20.05 4.73 -3.09
N ALA A 139 -21.19 4.97 -2.44
CA ALA A 139 -22.44 5.33 -3.10
C ALA A 139 -22.68 6.84 -2.97
N THR A 140 -22.75 7.52 -4.12
CA THR A 140 -22.96 8.96 -4.18
C THR A 140 -24.33 9.29 -4.77
N THR A 141 -25.11 10.07 -4.04
CA THR A 141 -26.38 10.63 -4.52
C THR A 141 -26.13 11.50 -5.75
N LEU A 142 -26.95 11.30 -6.79
CA LEU A 142 -26.95 12.13 -7.98
C LEU A 142 -27.12 13.60 -7.59
N ARG A 143 -26.31 14.47 -8.18
CA ARG A 143 -26.36 15.89 -7.87
C ARG A 143 -26.07 16.74 -9.10
N ALA A 144 -26.65 17.93 -9.09
CA ALA A 144 -26.23 19.03 -9.93
C ALA A 144 -25.42 20.01 -9.07
N ASP A 145 -24.23 20.39 -9.53
CA ASP A 145 -23.42 21.38 -8.81
C ASP A 145 -23.96 22.80 -9.12
N GLY A 146 -24.18 23.61 -8.09
CA GLY A 146 -24.57 25.03 -8.19
C GLY A 146 -23.41 25.95 -8.55
N THR A 147 -23.57 27.26 -8.31
CA THR A 147 -22.53 28.26 -8.58
C THR A 147 -21.30 28.07 -7.69
N TYR A 148 -20.11 28.14 -8.31
CA TYR A 148 -18.82 28.00 -7.66
C TYR A 148 -18.25 29.36 -7.28
N GLY A 149 -18.31 29.74 -6.01
CA GLY A 149 -17.74 31.00 -5.51
C GLY A 149 -16.22 30.94 -5.28
N ASP A 150 -15.72 29.82 -4.74
CA ASP A 150 -14.35 29.70 -4.21
C ASP A 150 -13.40 28.80 -5.03
N GLY A 151 -13.89 28.21 -6.13
CA GLY A 151 -13.11 27.29 -6.98
C GLY A 151 -12.79 25.94 -6.32
N ARG A 152 -13.51 25.58 -5.24
CA ARG A 152 -13.38 24.29 -4.55
C ARG A 152 -14.71 23.55 -4.48
N ARG A 153 -15.81 24.25 -4.16
CA ARG A 153 -17.11 23.62 -3.88
C ARG A 153 -18.24 24.50 -4.42
N PRO A 154 -19.30 23.91 -5.00
CA PRO A 154 -20.52 24.66 -5.22
C PRO A 154 -21.05 25.11 -3.84
N GLU A 155 -21.49 26.36 -3.74
CA GLU A 155 -22.05 26.91 -2.48
C GLU A 155 -23.33 26.15 -2.05
N THR A 156 -23.98 25.51 -3.02
CA THR A 156 -25.15 24.66 -2.84
C THR A 156 -24.97 23.38 -3.66
N VAL A 157 -25.09 22.22 -2.99
CA VAL A 157 -25.26 20.94 -3.66
C VAL A 157 -26.76 20.68 -3.73
N THR A 158 -27.29 20.63 -4.95
CA THR A 158 -28.69 20.23 -5.16
C THR A 158 -28.69 18.75 -5.51
N PHE A 159 -29.17 17.91 -4.59
CA PHE A 159 -29.41 16.51 -4.91
C PHE A 159 -30.51 16.45 -5.98
N GLY A 160 -30.20 15.72 -7.04
CA GLY A 160 -31.02 15.61 -8.24
C GLY A 160 -31.36 14.16 -8.52
N ARG A 161 -32.20 13.95 -9.54
CA ARG A 161 -32.55 12.61 -10.02
C ARG A 161 -32.02 12.30 -11.41
N SER A 162 -31.28 13.23 -12.03
CA SER A 162 -30.81 13.13 -13.41
C SER A 162 -29.38 12.59 -13.47
N LEU A 163 -29.22 11.38 -14.00
CA LEU A 163 -27.90 10.80 -14.26
C LEU A 163 -27.08 11.67 -15.23
N LYS A 164 -27.74 12.26 -16.22
CA LYS A 164 -27.10 13.17 -17.19
C LYS A 164 -26.44 14.36 -16.52
N GLU A 165 -27.10 14.97 -15.54
CA GLU A 165 -26.56 16.13 -14.82
C GLU A 165 -25.35 15.74 -13.95
N ASP A 166 -25.40 14.58 -13.29
CA ASP A 166 -24.26 14.07 -12.51
C ASP A 166 -23.04 13.76 -13.39
N LEU A 167 -23.25 13.12 -14.54
CA LEU A 167 -22.15 12.84 -15.44
C LEU A 167 -21.62 14.12 -16.12
N LEU A 168 -22.50 15.10 -16.39
CA LEU A 168 -22.14 16.39 -16.97
C LEU A 168 -21.19 17.17 -16.06
N ARG A 169 -21.23 17.02 -14.73
CA ARG A 169 -20.33 17.73 -13.80
C ARG A 169 -18.96 17.07 -13.62
N ARG A 170 -18.69 15.93 -14.25
CA ARG A 170 -17.44 15.19 -14.08
C ARG A 170 -16.28 15.82 -14.82
N ASP A 171 -15.06 15.43 -14.44
CA ASP A 171 -13.84 16.05 -14.94
C ASP A 171 -13.56 15.74 -16.41
N PHE A 172 -13.53 14.46 -16.77
CA PHE A 172 -13.14 13.98 -18.10
C PHE A 172 -14.16 12.98 -18.65
N THR A 173 -14.29 12.95 -19.98
CA THR A 173 -15.18 12.03 -20.72
C THR A 173 -14.98 10.58 -20.31
N ILE A 174 -13.71 10.17 -20.15
CA ILE A 174 -13.30 8.83 -19.71
C ILE A 174 -13.79 8.46 -18.30
N ASN A 175 -14.18 9.43 -17.48
CA ASN A 175 -14.76 9.20 -16.14
C ASN A 175 -16.26 9.55 -16.08
N ALA A 176 -16.85 9.98 -17.19
CA ALA A 176 -18.24 10.45 -17.30
C ALA A 176 -19.15 9.41 -17.96
N MET A 177 -18.98 8.15 -17.55
CA MET A 177 -19.77 7.00 -18.00
C MET A 177 -20.47 6.35 -16.81
N ALA A 178 -21.59 5.66 -17.08
CA ALA A 178 -22.36 4.92 -16.10
C ALA A 178 -22.83 3.57 -16.66
N VAL A 179 -22.83 2.51 -15.84
CA VAL A 179 -23.35 1.19 -16.21
C VAL A 179 -24.52 0.84 -15.31
N ASP A 180 -25.64 0.49 -15.93
CA ASP A 180 -26.78 -0.15 -15.30
C ASP A 180 -26.60 -1.67 -15.40
N VAL A 181 -26.36 -2.31 -14.26
CA VAL A 181 -26.09 -3.74 -14.17
C VAL A 181 -27.34 -4.57 -14.48
N GLY A 182 -28.50 -4.16 -13.95
CA GLY A 182 -29.76 -4.89 -14.13
C GLY A 182 -30.26 -4.89 -15.57
N ARG A 183 -30.17 -3.72 -16.24
CA ARG A 183 -30.58 -3.56 -17.65
C ARG A 183 -29.49 -3.93 -18.65
N ARG A 184 -28.25 -4.15 -18.19
CA ARG A 184 -27.06 -4.35 -19.02
C ARG A 184 -26.90 -3.24 -20.07
N LYS A 185 -26.95 -1.99 -19.62
CA LYS A 185 -26.80 -0.80 -20.48
C LYS A 185 -25.64 0.07 -20.02
N LEU A 186 -24.91 0.61 -20.99
CA LEU A 186 -23.89 1.63 -20.80
C LEU A 186 -24.43 2.99 -21.21
N PHE A 187 -24.23 4.00 -20.37
CA PHE A 187 -24.53 5.39 -20.67
C PHE A 187 -23.21 6.15 -20.83
N ASP A 188 -22.93 6.58 -22.06
CA ASP A 188 -21.72 7.33 -22.42
C ASP A 188 -22.05 8.58 -23.28
N PRO A 189 -22.58 9.65 -22.68
CA PRO A 189 -23.09 10.80 -23.43
C PRO A 189 -22.02 11.66 -24.12
N TRP A 190 -20.75 11.49 -23.74
CA TRP A 190 -19.63 12.33 -24.20
C TRP A 190 -18.51 11.54 -24.89
N GLY A 191 -18.74 10.26 -25.21
CA GLY A 191 -17.79 9.43 -25.97
C GLY A 191 -16.55 9.00 -25.18
N GLY A 192 -16.66 8.81 -23.88
CA GLY A 192 -15.61 8.28 -23.01
C GLY A 192 -15.06 6.94 -23.46
N GLN A 193 -15.88 6.04 -24.03
CA GLN A 193 -15.42 4.77 -24.59
C GLN A 193 -14.41 4.98 -25.72
N HIS A 194 -14.74 5.90 -26.63
CA HIS A 194 -13.87 6.26 -27.75
C HIS A 194 -12.56 6.87 -27.24
N ASP A 195 -12.65 7.81 -26.30
CA ASP A 195 -11.48 8.48 -25.72
C ASP A 195 -10.59 7.50 -24.93
N VAL A 196 -11.17 6.51 -24.22
CA VAL A 196 -10.40 5.43 -23.59
C VAL A 196 -9.61 4.64 -24.63
N LYS A 197 -10.27 4.22 -25.71
CA LYS A 197 -9.66 3.41 -26.79
C LYS A 197 -8.58 4.17 -27.56
N GLN A 198 -8.76 5.47 -27.78
CA GLN A 198 -7.81 6.32 -28.50
C GLN A 198 -6.73 6.93 -27.58
N SER A 199 -6.75 6.63 -26.28
CA SER A 199 -5.88 7.26 -25.28
C SER A 199 -5.96 8.79 -25.31
N ILE A 200 -7.16 9.33 -25.53
CA ILE A 200 -7.45 10.76 -25.50
C ILE A 200 -7.91 11.13 -24.09
N LEU A 201 -7.45 12.28 -23.60
CA LEU A 201 -7.94 12.91 -22.40
C LEU A 201 -8.70 14.18 -22.79
N ARG A 202 -10.01 14.17 -22.60
CA ARG A 202 -10.90 15.28 -22.95
C ARG A 202 -11.75 15.66 -21.74
N ALA A 203 -11.91 16.96 -21.50
CA ALA A 203 -12.82 17.46 -20.48
C ALA A 203 -14.28 17.22 -20.87
N VAL A 204 -15.17 17.03 -19.89
CA VAL A 204 -16.61 17.01 -20.17
C VAL A 204 -17.07 18.43 -20.51
N GLY A 205 -17.68 18.64 -21.68
CA GLY A 205 -18.13 19.97 -22.12
C GLY A 205 -16.95 20.90 -22.47
N ASP A 206 -17.02 22.17 -22.05
CA ASP A 206 -15.95 23.13 -22.28
C ASP A 206 -14.80 22.94 -21.26
N ALA A 207 -13.57 22.75 -21.75
CA ALA A 207 -12.44 22.47 -20.89
C ALA A 207 -12.06 23.65 -19.98
N LYS A 208 -12.23 24.89 -20.44
CA LYS A 208 -11.85 26.08 -19.67
C LYS A 208 -12.82 26.30 -18.51
N GLU A 209 -14.12 26.18 -18.76
CA GLU A 209 -15.14 26.20 -17.71
C GLU A 209 -14.95 25.03 -16.75
N ARG A 210 -14.66 23.82 -17.26
CA ARG A 210 -14.46 22.63 -16.43
C ARG A 210 -13.33 22.78 -15.43
N LEU A 211 -12.21 23.39 -15.84
CA LEU A 211 -11.09 23.68 -14.95
C LEU A 211 -11.35 24.87 -14.01
N ARG A 212 -12.22 25.81 -14.40
CA ARG A 212 -12.62 26.94 -13.54
C ARG A 212 -13.51 26.52 -12.38
N GLU A 213 -14.36 25.52 -12.58
CA GLU A 213 -15.20 24.91 -11.53
C GLU A 213 -14.37 24.33 -10.37
N ASP A 214 -13.35 23.51 -10.68
CA ASP A 214 -12.36 23.01 -9.70
C ASP A 214 -10.96 23.03 -10.32
N GLY A 215 -10.12 23.95 -9.84
CA GLY A 215 -8.75 24.12 -10.32
C GLY A 215 -7.88 22.86 -10.14
N LEU A 216 -8.23 21.96 -9.20
CA LEU A 216 -7.51 20.69 -9.02
C LEU A 216 -7.65 19.78 -10.24
N ARG A 217 -8.70 19.94 -11.07
CA ARG A 217 -8.86 19.15 -12.30
C ARG A 217 -7.70 19.34 -13.28
N ALA A 218 -6.98 20.47 -13.23
CA ALA A 218 -5.77 20.65 -14.01
C ALA A 218 -4.67 19.66 -13.57
N MET A 219 -4.45 19.49 -12.26
CA MET A 219 -3.51 18.49 -11.73
C MET A 219 -3.95 17.06 -12.04
N ARG A 220 -5.26 16.78 -11.92
CA ARG A 220 -5.83 15.47 -12.31
C ARG A 220 -5.62 15.19 -13.80
N ALA A 221 -5.73 16.21 -14.66
CA ALA A 221 -5.48 16.05 -16.08
C ALA A 221 -4.05 15.57 -16.34
N TYR A 222 -3.05 16.25 -15.78
CA TYR A 222 -1.65 15.81 -15.87
C TYR A 222 -1.45 14.41 -15.30
N ARG A 223 -2.04 14.08 -14.15
CA ARG A 223 -2.00 12.73 -13.59
C ARG A 223 -2.57 11.68 -14.54
N PHE A 224 -3.69 11.97 -15.20
CA PHE A 224 -4.28 11.04 -16.16
C PHE A 224 -3.52 10.92 -17.48
N MET A 225 -2.62 11.87 -17.81
CA MET A 225 -1.71 11.73 -18.95
C MET A 225 -0.68 10.60 -18.75
N ASP A 226 -0.31 10.30 -17.50
CA ASP A 226 0.53 9.14 -17.19
C ASP A 226 -0.19 7.85 -17.64
N GLY A 227 -1.41 7.61 -17.16
CA GLY A 227 -2.34 6.58 -17.65
C GLY A 227 -1.94 5.13 -17.33
N LYS A 228 -2.80 4.38 -16.62
CA LYS A 228 -2.49 3.00 -16.20
C LYS A 228 -2.21 2.02 -17.36
N SER A 229 -2.85 2.21 -18.52
CA SER A 229 -2.76 1.34 -19.70
C SER A 229 -1.90 1.91 -20.83
N GLY A 230 -1.22 3.04 -20.61
CA GLY A 230 -0.57 3.79 -21.69
C GLY A 230 -0.63 5.29 -21.46
N GLN A 231 0.28 6.02 -22.10
CA GLN A 231 0.26 7.48 -22.09
C GLN A 231 -1.04 7.98 -22.74
N ARG A 232 -1.69 8.97 -22.12
CA ARG A 232 -2.82 9.68 -22.73
C ARG A 232 -2.42 11.05 -23.26
N HIS A 233 -3.12 11.49 -24.30
CA HIS A 233 -2.91 12.80 -24.92
C HIS A 233 -4.13 13.69 -24.67
N ALA A 234 -3.90 14.86 -24.07
CA ALA A 234 -4.95 15.85 -23.97
C ALA A 234 -5.38 16.33 -25.36
N ASP A 235 -6.69 16.46 -25.56
CA ASP A 235 -7.23 17.08 -26.77
C ASP A 235 -6.88 18.58 -26.83
N GLU A 236 -7.04 19.20 -27.99
CA GLU A 236 -6.57 20.59 -28.19
C GLU A 236 -7.26 21.57 -27.23
N SER A 237 -8.55 21.40 -26.97
CA SER A 237 -9.30 22.22 -26.02
C SER A 237 -8.72 22.15 -24.61
N LEU A 238 -8.48 20.93 -24.10
CA LEU A 238 -7.88 20.73 -22.79
C LEU A 238 -6.43 21.23 -22.72
N ARG A 239 -5.64 21.04 -23.78
CA ARG A 239 -4.26 21.54 -23.86
C ARG A 239 -4.19 23.06 -23.70
N VAL A 240 -5.05 23.80 -24.41
CA VAL A 240 -5.13 25.26 -24.32
C VAL A 240 -5.58 25.68 -22.91
N ALA A 241 -6.56 24.98 -22.33
CA ALA A 241 -7.03 25.27 -20.98
C ALA A 241 -5.95 25.05 -19.90
N LEU A 242 -5.13 24.00 -20.04
CA LEU A 242 -4.05 23.67 -19.10
C LEU A 242 -2.94 24.71 -19.06
N ARG A 243 -2.52 25.26 -20.22
CA ARG A 243 -1.52 26.36 -20.28
C ARG A 243 -1.93 27.61 -19.51
N GLY A 244 -3.24 27.85 -19.39
CA GLY A 244 -3.79 28.97 -18.63
C GLY A 244 -4.10 28.68 -17.17
N SER A 245 -3.78 27.48 -16.66
CA SER A 245 -4.32 26.98 -15.39
C SER A 245 -3.57 27.45 -14.13
N SER A 246 -2.38 28.07 -14.25
CA SER A 246 -1.57 28.50 -13.11
C SER A 246 -2.33 29.42 -12.13
N LYS A 247 -3.18 30.32 -12.65
CA LYS A 247 -4.04 31.19 -11.82
C LYS A 247 -5.15 30.43 -11.08
N LEU A 248 -5.64 29.33 -11.66
CA LEU A 248 -6.65 28.46 -11.05
C LEU A 248 -5.99 27.64 -9.92
N LEU A 249 -4.81 27.09 -10.19
CA LEU A 249 -4.03 26.33 -9.20
C LEU A 249 -3.61 27.18 -7.99
N ALA A 250 -3.39 28.49 -8.18
CA ALA A 250 -3.12 29.40 -7.07
C ALA A 250 -4.27 29.46 -6.03
N ARG A 251 -5.50 29.14 -6.43
CA ARG A 251 -6.69 29.09 -5.55
C ARG A 251 -6.89 27.73 -4.88
N VAL A 252 -6.15 26.70 -5.30
CA VAL A 252 -6.24 25.36 -4.74
C VAL A 252 -5.30 25.23 -3.54
N SER A 253 -5.78 24.59 -2.47
CA SER A 253 -4.98 24.27 -1.28
C SER A 253 -3.72 23.48 -1.66
N LYS A 254 -2.58 23.82 -1.04
CA LYS A 254 -1.28 23.23 -1.38
C LYS A 254 -1.21 21.73 -1.06
N GLU A 255 -1.92 21.29 -0.02
CA GLU A 255 -2.08 19.88 0.36
C GLU A 255 -2.68 19.04 -0.79
N ARG A 256 -3.74 19.55 -1.43
CA ARG A 256 -4.39 18.88 -2.58
C ARG A 256 -3.50 18.87 -3.82
N ILE A 257 -2.76 19.96 -4.05
CA ILE A 257 -1.77 20.02 -5.15
C ILE A 257 -0.68 18.98 -4.91
N TRP A 258 -0.10 18.91 -3.71
CA TRP A 258 0.91 17.91 -3.35
C TRP A 258 0.37 16.49 -3.48
N THR A 259 -0.87 16.23 -3.08
CA THR A 259 -1.51 14.91 -3.20
C THR A 259 -1.60 14.46 -4.67
N GLU A 260 -1.97 15.33 -5.60
CA GLU A 260 -1.99 14.96 -7.03
C GLU A 260 -0.59 14.96 -7.64
N PHE A 261 0.30 15.85 -7.21
CA PHE A 261 1.67 15.92 -7.74
C PHE A 261 2.53 14.72 -7.29
N SER A 262 2.40 14.26 -6.05
CA SER A 262 3.05 13.04 -5.56
C SER A 262 2.59 11.80 -6.33
N LYS A 263 1.30 11.72 -6.72
CA LYS A 263 0.80 10.67 -7.61
C LYS A 263 1.40 10.76 -9.02
N ILE A 264 1.60 11.97 -9.56
CA ILE A 264 2.31 12.18 -10.84
C ILE A 264 3.76 11.69 -10.71
N LEU A 265 4.46 12.10 -9.64
CA LEU A 265 5.84 11.70 -9.39
C LEU A 265 5.99 10.20 -9.14
N ALA A 266 4.98 9.53 -8.61
CA ALA A 266 4.98 8.07 -8.45
C ALA A 266 4.77 7.31 -9.78
N GLY A 267 4.22 7.96 -10.80
CA GLY A 267 3.84 7.33 -12.07
C GLY A 267 5.05 6.88 -12.91
N PRO A 268 4.94 5.79 -13.70
CA PRO A 268 6.03 5.31 -14.55
C PRO A 268 6.45 6.32 -15.63
N ARG A 269 5.55 7.21 -16.09
CA ARG A 269 5.83 8.24 -17.09
C ARG A 269 5.92 9.64 -16.47
N ALA A 270 6.23 9.71 -15.17
CA ALA A 270 6.46 10.97 -14.46
C ALA A 270 7.37 11.95 -15.23
N PRO A 271 8.50 11.54 -15.84
CA PRO A 271 9.35 12.48 -16.58
C PRO A 271 8.61 13.17 -17.73
N LEU A 272 7.80 12.42 -18.47
CA LEU A 272 7.01 12.94 -19.58
C LEU A 272 5.92 13.91 -19.10
N VAL A 273 5.21 13.55 -18.04
CA VAL A 273 4.15 14.39 -17.48
C VAL A 273 4.72 15.68 -16.88
N VAL A 274 5.81 15.58 -16.13
CA VAL A 274 6.48 16.73 -15.51
C VAL A 274 7.08 17.66 -16.58
N ARG A 275 7.69 17.11 -17.64
CA ARG A 275 8.13 17.90 -18.80
C ARG A 275 6.95 18.66 -19.40
N ARG A 276 5.81 17.98 -19.58
CA ARG A 276 4.61 18.64 -20.10
C ARG A 276 4.12 19.78 -19.21
N MET A 277 4.13 19.59 -17.89
CA MET A 277 3.79 20.65 -16.93
C MET A 277 4.76 21.84 -17.00
N ALA A 278 6.04 21.60 -17.33
CA ALA A 278 7.02 22.66 -17.55
C ALA A 278 6.77 23.41 -18.86
N GLU A 279 6.49 22.70 -19.96
CA GLU A 279 6.12 23.28 -21.27
C GLU A 279 4.84 24.13 -21.19
N ASP A 280 3.89 23.71 -20.36
CA ASP A 280 2.64 24.43 -20.13
C ASP A 280 2.78 25.52 -19.04
N GLU A 281 3.99 25.79 -18.53
CA GLU A 281 4.33 26.83 -17.54
C GLU A 281 3.57 26.72 -16.20
N VAL A 282 3.19 25.50 -15.83
CA VAL A 282 2.46 25.20 -14.58
C VAL A 282 3.38 24.73 -13.46
N LEU A 283 4.50 24.09 -13.80
CA LEU A 283 5.34 23.36 -12.84
C LEU A 283 5.89 24.25 -11.70
N SER A 284 6.25 25.49 -11.97
CA SER A 284 6.74 26.44 -10.95
C SER A 284 5.65 26.85 -9.95
N SER A 285 4.38 26.91 -10.38
CA SER A 285 3.23 27.19 -9.50
C SER A 285 2.89 26.01 -8.58
N VAL A 286 3.31 24.80 -8.98
CA VAL A 286 3.13 23.55 -8.24
C VAL A 286 4.27 23.34 -7.23
N THR A 287 5.52 23.47 -7.68
CA THR A 287 6.72 23.27 -6.85
C THR A 287 7.05 24.48 -5.97
N LEU A 288 6.43 25.64 -6.23
CA LEU A 288 6.73 26.93 -5.60
C LEU A 288 8.19 27.38 -5.78
N LEU A 289 8.90 26.74 -6.71
CA LEU A 289 10.32 26.94 -7.00
C LEU A 289 10.51 26.99 -8.52
N PRO A 290 11.56 27.65 -9.02
CA PRO A 290 12.02 27.39 -10.36
C PRO A 290 12.41 25.91 -10.49
N VAL A 291 12.27 25.34 -11.69
CA VAL A 291 12.77 24.01 -12.03
C VAL A 291 13.81 24.18 -13.13
N SER A 292 15.02 23.63 -12.92
CA SER A 292 16.10 23.78 -13.89
C SER A 292 15.93 22.80 -15.07
N PRO A 293 16.39 23.16 -16.28
CA PRO A 293 16.42 22.23 -17.42
C PRO A 293 17.22 20.96 -17.10
N ARG A 294 18.30 21.07 -16.32
CA ARG A 294 19.09 19.92 -15.86
C ARG A 294 18.26 18.99 -14.98
N GLY A 295 17.44 19.51 -14.06
CA GLY A 295 16.57 18.72 -13.21
C GLY A 295 15.53 17.92 -13.99
N LEU A 296 14.92 18.53 -15.01
CA LEU A 296 14.00 17.84 -15.92
C LEU A 296 14.69 16.71 -16.69
N ARG A 297 15.85 16.99 -17.30
CA ARG A 297 16.65 15.97 -18.00
C ARG A 297 17.11 14.85 -17.06
N ALA A 298 17.51 15.18 -15.83
CA ALA A 298 17.90 14.17 -14.85
C ALA A 298 16.72 13.27 -14.50
N LEU A 299 15.52 13.83 -14.32
CA LEU A 299 14.31 13.04 -14.12
C LEU A 299 14.04 12.09 -15.31
N GLU A 300 14.34 12.51 -16.55
CA GLU A 300 14.20 11.67 -17.75
C GLU A 300 15.26 10.57 -17.86
N CYS A 301 16.48 10.84 -17.37
CA CYS A 301 17.54 9.85 -17.28
C CYS A 301 17.29 8.83 -16.15
N LEU A 302 16.44 9.17 -15.18
CA LEU A 302 16.07 8.27 -14.09
C LEU A 302 14.94 7.36 -14.56
N SER A 303 15.28 6.10 -14.88
CA SER A 303 14.26 5.13 -15.25
C SER A 303 13.33 4.87 -14.07
N CYS A 304 12.05 4.62 -14.35
CA CYS A 304 11.14 4.11 -13.33
C CYS A 304 11.63 2.78 -12.72
N LYS A 305 12.46 2.02 -13.46
CA LYS A 305 13.11 0.78 -13.01
C LYS A 305 14.28 0.99 -12.04
N ASP A 306 14.82 2.20 -11.97
CA ASP A 306 16.08 2.49 -11.25
C ASP A 306 15.86 2.78 -9.76
N LEU A 307 14.67 3.22 -9.37
CA LEU A 307 14.30 3.43 -7.96
C LEU A 307 13.57 2.21 -7.39
N PRO A 308 13.60 1.97 -6.07
CA PRO A 308 12.79 0.93 -5.43
C PRO A 308 11.31 1.26 -5.65
N LEU A 309 10.79 0.68 -6.73
CA LEU A 309 9.40 0.38 -7.13
C LEU A 309 9.25 0.50 -8.66
N TRP A 310 9.43 -0.66 -9.30
CA TRP A 310 8.94 -1.06 -10.63
C TRP A 310 9.45 -2.47 -10.97
N ALA A 311 10.61 -2.88 -10.44
CA ALA A 311 11.37 -4.03 -10.93
C ALA A 311 10.71 -5.42 -10.77
N GLU A 312 9.51 -5.54 -10.16
CA GLU A 312 8.84 -6.84 -10.01
C GLU A 312 7.33 -6.87 -10.30
N GLN A 313 6.72 -5.76 -10.75
CA GLN A 313 5.28 -5.74 -11.03
C GLN A 313 4.91 -5.32 -12.46
N ALA A 314 5.75 -4.55 -13.17
CA ALA A 314 5.39 -4.09 -14.51
C ALA A 314 5.77 -5.06 -15.63
N THR A 315 6.77 -5.91 -15.45
CA THR A 315 7.21 -6.88 -16.49
C THR A 315 6.44 -8.19 -16.50
N GLU A 316 5.54 -8.45 -15.54
CA GLU A 316 4.67 -9.64 -15.56
C GLU A 316 3.21 -9.32 -15.93
N MET A 317 2.78 -8.05 -15.90
CA MET A 317 1.41 -7.68 -16.30
C MET A 317 1.19 -7.67 -17.83
N GLU A 318 2.25 -7.62 -18.65
CA GLU A 318 2.14 -7.60 -20.12
C GLU A 318 2.10 -9.00 -20.77
N SER A 319 2.10 -10.09 -19.99
CA SER A 319 2.06 -11.43 -20.59
C SER A 319 1.32 -12.47 -19.74
N SER A 320 0.10 -12.20 -19.30
CA SER A 320 -0.85 -13.31 -19.11
C SER A 320 -2.29 -12.84 -19.05
N HIS A 321 -3.07 -13.18 -20.08
CA HIS A 321 -4.47 -13.52 -19.88
C HIS A 321 -4.51 -14.80 -19.03
N LYS A 322 -4.24 -14.71 -17.73
CA LYS A 322 -4.40 -15.83 -16.82
C LYS A 322 -5.86 -15.86 -16.39
N SER A 323 -6.58 -16.88 -16.86
CA SER A 323 -7.75 -17.39 -16.15
C SER A 323 -7.32 -17.64 -14.71
N TYR A 324 -7.96 -16.96 -13.76
CA TYR A 324 -7.76 -17.28 -12.34
C TYR A 324 -8.17 -18.72 -12.10
N LYS A 325 -7.40 -19.40 -11.25
CA LYS A 325 -7.69 -20.79 -10.89
C LYS A 325 -8.98 -20.85 -10.06
N GLU A 326 -9.71 -21.95 -10.19
CA GLU A 326 -10.76 -22.31 -9.23
C GLU A 326 -10.19 -22.32 -7.81
N ASP A 327 -11.05 -22.16 -6.81
CA ASP A 327 -10.59 -22.05 -5.43
C ASP A 327 -9.84 -23.32 -4.99
N VAL A 328 -8.55 -23.14 -4.68
CA VAL A 328 -7.61 -24.23 -4.38
C VAL A 328 -8.03 -25.00 -3.13
N LEU A 329 -8.74 -24.35 -2.19
CA LEU A 329 -9.31 -25.04 -1.03
C LEU A 329 -10.52 -25.91 -1.37
N MET A 330 -11.25 -25.62 -2.45
CA MET A 330 -12.42 -26.39 -2.88
C MET A 330 -12.04 -27.68 -3.60
N ASN A 331 -10.87 -27.70 -4.25
CA ASN A 331 -10.39 -28.88 -4.98
C ASN A 331 -8.87 -29.07 -4.79
N PRO A 332 -8.43 -29.46 -3.57
CA PRO A 332 -7.01 -29.52 -3.25
C PRO A 332 -6.32 -30.72 -3.90
N LYS A 333 -5.07 -30.52 -4.30
CA LYS A 333 -4.20 -31.55 -4.91
C LYS A 333 -3.14 -32.01 -3.90
N PRO A 334 -2.58 -33.22 -4.06
CA PRO A 334 -1.44 -33.62 -3.26
C PRO A 334 -0.20 -32.77 -3.60
N PRO A 335 0.71 -32.55 -2.64
CA PRO A 335 1.93 -31.78 -2.86
C PRO A 335 2.89 -32.54 -3.80
N LYS A 336 3.69 -31.81 -4.60
CA LYS A 336 4.66 -32.43 -5.52
C LYS A 336 5.84 -33.09 -4.78
N LYS A 337 6.21 -32.55 -3.62
CA LYS A 337 7.25 -33.09 -2.75
C LYS A 337 6.69 -33.47 -1.38
N PRO A 338 7.24 -34.52 -0.75
CA PRO A 338 6.93 -34.84 0.64
C PRO A 338 7.16 -33.64 1.55
N GLN A 339 6.20 -33.36 2.42
CA GLN A 339 6.27 -32.28 3.40
C GLN A 339 6.79 -32.80 4.75
N PRO A 340 7.61 -32.02 5.48
CA PRO A 340 8.20 -32.45 6.75
C PRO A 340 7.18 -32.60 7.88
N HIS A 341 6.08 -31.84 7.82
CA HIS A 341 5.00 -31.89 8.79
C HIS A 341 3.72 -32.37 8.13
N SER A 342 2.95 -33.18 8.86
CA SER A 342 1.69 -33.72 8.37
C SER A 342 0.60 -32.65 8.26
N HIS A 343 0.67 -31.60 9.09
CA HIS A 343 -0.30 -30.52 9.16
C HIS A 343 0.39 -29.16 9.25
N TYR A 344 -0.22 -28.14 8.65
CA TYR A 344 0.20 -26.75 8.76
C TYR A 344 -0.93 -25.90 9.35
N ALA A 345 -0.60 -25.10 10.36
CA ALA A 345 -1.52 -24.20 11.04
C ALA A 345 -1.22 -22.75 10.63
N PHE A 346 -2.04 -22.20 9.73
CA PHE A 346 -1.85 -20.86 9.19
C PHE A 346 -2.50 -19.81 10.09
N ILE A 347 -1.75 -18.76 10.43
CA ILE A 347 -2.15 -17.71 11.39
C ILE A 347 -1.93 -16.33 10.77
N ASP A 348 -2.82 -15.40 11.09
CA ASP A 348 -2.69 -13.97 10.82
C ASP A 348 -3.47 -13.19 11.90
N PHE A 349 -2.78 -12.48 12.79
CA PHE A 349 -3.42 -11.75 13.88
C PHE A 349 -3.82 -10.35 13.44
N GLU A 350 -4.99 -9.91 13.92
CA GLU A 350 -5.29 -8.47 13.93
C GLU A 350 -5.05 -7.89 15.30
N ALA A 351 -4.58 -6.66 15.36
CA ALA A 351 -4.26 -5.96 16.59
C ALA A 351 -4.86 -4.55 16.65
N THR A 352 -5.02 -4.02 17.87
CA THR A 352 -5.39 -2.62 18.06
C THR A 352 -4.38 -1.70 17.38
N CYS A 353 -4.88 -0.71 16.65
CA CYS A 353 -4.07 0.24 15.88
C CYS A 353 -4.73 1.62 15.80
N ASP A 354 -3.98 2.64 15.37
CA ASP A 354 -4.45 4.03 15.19
C ASP A 354 -3.64 4.68 14.06
N ASP A 355 -4.16 5.73 13.45
CA ASP A 355 -3.52 6.52 12.40
C ASP A 355 -2.47 7.52 12.95
N ARG A 356 -2.38 7.65 14.28
CA ARG A 356 -1.47 8.56 14.99
C ARG A 356 -0.17 7.89 15.41
N ARG A 357 0.95 8.62 15.30
CA ARG A 357 2.25 8.18 15.84
C ARG A 357 2.17 8.01 17.36
N GLY A 358 2.59 6.84 17.87
CA GLY A 358 2.73 6.56 19.30
C GLY A 358 1.67 5.64 19.90
N PHE A 359 0.79 5.04 19.09
CA PHE A 359 -0.15 4.02 19.56
C PHE A 359 0.59 2.75 19.99
N SER A 360 0.68 2.56 21.31
CA SER A 360 1.41 1.46 21.93
C SER A 360 0.99 1.36 23.40
N PRO A 361 0.74 0.14 23.93
CA PRO A 361 0.90 -1.14 23.25
C PRO A 361 -0.29 -1.53 22.37
N SER A 362 -0.01 -2.12 21.21
CA SER A 362 -1.02 -2.85 20.45
C SER A 362 -1.37 -4.16 21.17
N GLU A 363 -2.63 -4.58 21.07
CA GLU A 363 -3.17 -5.82 21.64
C GLU A 363 -3.83 -6.64 20.55
N ILE A 364 -3.67 -7.97 20.56
CA ILE A 364 -4.35 -8.88 19.62
C ILE A 364 -5.85 -8.78 19.87
N ILE A 365 -6.63 -8.60 18.80
CA ILE A 365 -8.09 -8.49 18.79
C ILE A 365 -8.79 -9.55 17.92
N GLU A 366 -8.05 -10.25 17.05
CA GLU A 366 -8.51 -11.43 16.32
C GLU A 366 -7.42 -12.51 16.34
N PHE A 367 -7.81 -13.75 16.67
CA PHE A 367 -6.92 -14.91 16.73
C PHE A 367 -7.49 -16.04 15.85
N PRO A 368 -7.06 -16.13 14.59
CA PRO A 368 -7.47 -17.18 13.67
C PRO A 368 -6.35 -18.22 13.46
N VAL A 369 -6.76 -19.47 13.29
CA VAL A 369 -5.89 -20.57 12.87
C VAL A 369 -6.63 -21.41 11.83
N VAL A 370 -6.05 -21.57 10.64
CA VAL A 370 -6.55 -22.47 9.59
C VAL A 370 -5.64 -23.69 9.52
N LEU A 371 -6.14 -24.86 9.90
CA LEU A 371 -5.36 -26.09 9.91
C LEU A 371 -5.57 -26.88 8.63
N VAL A 372 -4.48 -27.21 7.96
CA VAL A 372 -4.48 -27.91 6.66
C VAL A 372 -3.67 -29.20 6.75
N GLU A 373 -4.24 -30.31 6.28
CA GLU A 373 -3.52 -31.56 6.11
C GLU A 373 -2.63 -31.49 4.87
N SER A 374 -1.32 -31.62 5.04
CA SER A 374 -0.33 -31.45 3.98
C SER A 374 -0.48 -32.44 2.82
N ALA A 375 -0.93 -33.68 3.09
CA ALA A 375 -1.01 -34.75 2.10
C ALA A 375 -2.19 -34.57 1.13
N SER A 376 -3.34 -34.14 1.64
CA SER A 376 -4.54 -33.94 0.83
C SER A 376 -4.76 -32.49 0.42
N GLY A 377 -4.12 -31.55 1.13
CA GLY A 377 -4.34 -30.11 1.01
C GLY A 377 -5.70 -29.63 1.53
N LYS A 378 -6.44 -30.48 2.25
CA LYS A 378 -7.75 -30.14 2.82
C LYS A 378 -7.60 -29.35 4.11
N VAL A 379 -8.48 -28.36 4.29
CA VAL A 379 -8.71 -27.74 5.60
C VAL A 379 -9.35 -28.78 6.50
N VAL A 380 -8.65 -29.14 7.58
CA VAL A 380 -9.08 -30.15 8.56
C VAL A 380 -9.99 -29.53 9.59
N SER A 381 -9.63 -28.34 10.07
CA SER A 381 -10.39 -27.57 11.04
C SER A 381 -9.93 -26.11 11.02
N GLU A 382 -10.77 -25.22 11.54
CA GLU A 382 -10.41 -23.82 11.78
C GLU A 382 -10.71 -23.48 13.23
N PHE A 383 -9.85 -22.65 13.83
CA PHE A 383 -10.09 -21.96 15.09
C PHE A 383 -10.21 -20.47 14.80
N HIS A 384 -11.21 -19.82 15.39
CA HIS A 384 -11.40 -18.39 15.22
C HIS A 384 -12.01 -17.81 16.49
N SER A 385 -11.35 -16.80 17.05
CA SER A 385 -11.88 -16.04 18.17
C SER A 385 -11.50 -14.57 18.03
N PHE A 386 -12.44 -13.68 18.32
CA PHE A 386 -12.08 -12.32 18.72
C PHE A 386 -11.44 -12.35 20.10
N VAL A 387 -10.67 -11.31 20.42
CA VAL A 387 -9.96 -11.17 21.67
C VAL A 387 -10.31 -9.82 22.28
N ARG A 388 -10.69 -9.80 23.56
CA ARG A 388 -10.99 -8.55 24.27
C ARG A 388 -9.70 -7.85 24.71
N PRO A 389 -9.41 -6.64 24.20
CA PRO A 389 -8.25 -5.86 24.63
C PRO A 389 -8.49 -5.25 26.02
N ARG A 390 -7.43 -5.11 26.82
CA ARG A 390 -7.48 -4.60 28.20
C ARG A 390 -6.86 -3.22 28.35
N VAL A 391 -5.79 -2.93 27.61
CA VAL A 391 -5.06 -1.66 27.66
C VAL A 391 -5.77 -0.60 26.83
N HIS A 392 -6.19 -0.97 25.62
CA HIS A 392 -6.99 -0.14 24.72
C HIS A 392 -8.34 -0.81 24.48
N PRO A 393 -9.25 -0.81 25.49
CA PRO A 393 -10.53 -1.51 25.41
C PRO A 393 -11.44 -0.97 24.31
N PHE A 394 -11.25 0.29 23.89
CA PHE A 394 -12.00 0.92 22.82
C PHE A 394 -11.19 0.95 21.53
N LEU A 395 -11.69 0.28 20.50
CA LEU A 395 -11.12 0.27 19.16
C LEU A 395 -11.28 1.65 18.53
N THR A 396 -10.20 2.14 17.91
CA THR A 396 -10.23 3.38 17.13
C THR A 396 -11.07 3.19 15.87
N ASP A 397 -11.58 4.29 15.30
CA ASP A 397 -12.29 4.24 14.01
C ASP A 397 -11.40 3.65 12.93
N PHE A 398 -10.12 4.05 12.88
CA PHE A 398 -9.12 3.48 11.97
C PHE A 398 -9.00 1.96 12.11
N CYS A 399 -8.91 1.43 13.34
CA CYS A 399 -8.81 0.00 13.59
C CYS A 399 -10.07 -0.76 13.14
N GLN A 400 -11.26 -0.22 13.44
CA GLN A 400 -12.54 -0.81 13.03
C GLN A 400 -12.79 -0.71 11.53
N GLU A 401 -12.15 0.24 10.85
CA GLU A 401 -12.20 0.43 9.42
C GLU A 401 -11.25 -0.48 8.67
N LEU A 402 -10.01 -0.56 9.13
CA LEU A 402 -8.97 -1.42 8.58
C LEU A 402 -9.38 -2.89 8.72
N THR A 403 -9.72 -3.32 9.94
CA THR A 403 -9.91 -4.75 10.23
C THR A 403 -11.34 -5.25 9.98
N GLY A 404 -12.30 -4.32 9.94
CA GLY A 404 -13.73 -4.65 9.94
C GLY A 404 -14.31 -5.10 11.28
N ILE A 405 -13.46 -5.38 12.29
CA ILE A 405 -13.86 -5.77 13.64
C ILE A 405 -14.58 -4.60 14.31
N LYS A 406 -15.72 -4.86 14.95
CA LYS A 406 -16.50 -3.83 15.65
C LYS A 406 -16.27 -3.89 17.15
N GLN A 407 -16.47 -2.76 17.82
CA GLN A 407 -16.36 -2.68 19.28
C GLN A 407 -17.13 -3.80 20.00
N LYS A 408 -18.37 -4.07 19.56
CA LYS A 408 -19.21 -5.14 20.12
C LYS A 408 -18.59 -6.55 20.02
N ASP A 409 -17.77 -6.78 19.00
CA ASP A 409 -17.18 -8.08 18.71
C ASP A 409 -16.06 -8.36 19.73
N VAL A 410 -15.28 -7.33 20.09
CA VAL A 410 -14.25 -7.44 21.15
C VAL A 410 -14.82 -7.29 22.56
N ASP A 411 -15.90 -6.51 22.77
CA ASP A 411 -16.54 -6.35 24.08
C ASP A 411 -17.09 -7.67 24.62
N SER A 412 -17.65 -8.48 23.72
CA SER A 412 -18.23 -9.79 24.03
C SER A 412 -17.22 -10.94 23.98
N ALA A 413 -15.97 -10.66 23.57
CA ALA A 413 -14.93 -11.66 23.42
C ALA A 413 -14.30 -12.06 24.77
N PRO A 414 -13.76 -13.28 24.86
CA PRO A 414 -12.88 -13.68 25.95
C PRO A 414 -11.54 -12.93 25.91
N GLU A 415 -10.84 -12.90 27.04
CA GLU A 415 -9.50 -12.31 27.11
C GLU A 415 -8.45 -13.19 26.43
N PHE A 416 -7.34 -12.58 26.01
CA PHE A 416 -6.27 -13.28 25.30
C PHE A 416 -5.81 -14.58 25.97
N LYS A 417 -5.67 -14.59 27.30
CA LYS A 417 -5.26 -15.79 28.06
C LYS A 417 -6.21 -16.97 27.84
N GLU A 418 -7.51 -16.70 27.81
CA GLU A 418 -8.54 -17.72 27.57
C GLU A 418 -8.57 -18.13 26.11
N VAL A 419 -8.45 -17.19 25.17
CA VAL A 419 -8.37 -17.49 23.74
C VAL A 419 -7.16 -18.37 23.41
N LEU A 420 -5.99 -18.06 23.98
CA LEU A 420 -4.79 -18.85 23.80
C LEU A 420 -4.94 -20.26 24.36
N ALA A 421 -5.54 -20.40 25.55
CA ALA A 421 -5.84 -21.70 26.14
C ALA A 421 -6.81 -22.51 25.25
N ASN A 422 -7.92 -21.88 24.83
CA ASN A 422 -8.91 -22.50 23.96
C ASN A 422 -8.31 -22.96 22.62
N MET A 423 -7.37 -22.20 22.05
CA MET A 423 -6.68 -22.58 20.81
C MET A 423 -5.78 -23.81 21.03
N LEU A 424 -5.05 -23.86 22.14
CA LEU A 424 -4.20 -25.01 22.49
C LEU A 424 -5.04 -26.25 22.80
N ASP A 425 -6.15 -26.10 23.52
CA ASP A 425 -7.10 -27.17 23.81
C ASP A 425 -7.74 -27.68 22.52
N TRP A 426 -8.18 -26.78 21.64
CA TRP A 426 -8.67 -27.14 20.31
C TRP A 426 -7.65 -27.95 19.51
N LEU A 427 -6.36 -27.55 19.49
CA LEU A 427 -5.31 -28.34 18.83
C LEU A 427 -5.11 -29.72 19.48
N ALA A 428 -5.18 -29.81 20.80
CA ALA A 428 -5.03 -31.06 21.53
C ALA A 428 -6.19 -32.03 21.26
N GLU A 429 -7.42 -31.52 21.17
CA GLU A 429 -8.64 -32.29 20.89
C GLU A 429 -8.63 -32.95 19.50
N LEU A 430 -7.88 -32.42 18.55
CA LEU A 430 -7.71 -33.02 17.23
C LEU A 430 -6.89 -34.33 17.26
N GLY A 431 -6.22 -34.65 18.37
CA GLY A 431 -5.53 -35.93 18.58
C GLY A 431 -4.36 -36.16 17.62
N LEU A 432 -3.74 -35.09 17.12
CA LEU A 432 -2.64 -35.17 16.17
C LEU A 432 -1.33 -35.62 16.86
N PRO A 433 -0.46 -36.39 16.19
CA PRO A 433 0.81 -36.80 16.77
C PRO A 433 1.68 -35.61 17.18
N GLU A 434 2.47 -35.76 18.23
CA GLU A 434 3.36 -34.69 18.71
C GLU A 434 4.38 -34.29 17.62
N GLY A 435 4.59 -32.99 17.44
CA GLY A 435 5.50 -32.43 16.41
C GLY A 435 4.98 -32.51 14.97
N SER A 436 3.74 -32.99 14.78
CA SER A 436 3.16 -33.21 13.45
C SER A 436 2.56 -31.95 12.80
N VAL A 437 2.38 -30.89 13.59
CA VAL A 437 1.85 -29.57 13.20
C VAL A 437 2.98 -28.55 13.15
N MET A 438 3.01 -27.73 12.10
CA MET A 438 3.91 -26.58 11.98
C MET A 438 3.10 -25.31 11.70
N PHE A 439 3.39 -24.24 12.43
CA PHE A 439 2.72 -22.95 12.23
C PHE A 439 3.31 -22.20 11.04
N ALA A 440 2.48 -21.41 10.37
CA ALA A 440 2.86 -20.63 9.20
C ALA A 440 2.15 -19.27 9.15
N THR A 441 2.85 -18.24 8.70
CA THR A 441 2.39 -16.83 8.70
C THR A 441 2.85 -16.08 7.44
N ASP A 442 2.26 -14.91 7.15
CA ASP A 442 2.74 -13.99 6.10
C ASP A 442 3.78 -13.01 6.67
N GLY A 443 4.98 -13.54 6.95
CA GLY A 443 6.08 -12.80 7.55
C GLY A 443 6.21 -13.03 9.06
N ASP A 444 7.11 -12.27 9.68
CA ASP A 444 7.52 -12.50 11.07
C ASP A 444 6.67 -11.77 12.12
N TRP A 445 5.84 -10.79 11.72
CA TRP A 445 5.21 -9.86 12.66
C TRP A 445 4.36 -10.57 13.72
N ASP A 446 3.52 -11.54 13.33
CA ASP A 446 2.59 -12.25 14.20
C ASP A 446 3.28 -13.01 15.33
N LEU A 447 4.26 -13.86 15.00
CA LEU A 447 4.88 -14.79 15.95
C LEU A 447 6.20 -14.28 16.55
N ARG A 448 6.92 -13.38 15.84
CA ARG A 448 8.16 -12.77 16.36
C ARG A 448 7.87 -11.56 17.25
N SER A 449 6.90 -10.73 16.89
CA SER A 449 6.70 -9.42 17.51
C SER A 449 5.41 -9.35 18.32
N MET A 450 4.28 -9.72 17.70
CA MET A 450 2.96 -9.49 18.28
C MET A 450 2.63 -10.48 19.40
N LEU A 451 2.79 -11.78 19.15
CA LEU A 451 2.48 -12.82 20.13
C LEU A 451 3.33 -12.73 21.41
N PRO A 452 4.67 -12.58 21.36
CA PRO A 452 5.46 -12.45 22.59
C PRO A 452 5.06 -11.25 23.43
N ARG A 453 4.80 -10.11 22.78
CA ARG A 453 4.32 -8.88 23.45
C ARG A 453 2.94 -9.09 24.09
N GLN A 454 2.03 -9.75 23.38
CA GLN A 454 0.70 -10.03 23.90
C GLN A 454 0.75 -11.02 25.08
N CYS A 455 1.62 -12.04 25.01
CA CYS A 455 1.87 -12.97 26.11
C CYS A 455 2.42 -12.24 27.35
N GLU A 456 3.34 -11.30 27.17
CA GLU A 456 3.86 -10.44 28.24
C GLU A 456 2.74 -9.58 28.87
N LEU A 457 1.92 -8.91 28.05
CA LEU A 457 0.77 -8.10 28.50
C LEU A 457 -0.32 -8.92 29.21
N ALA A 458 -0.47 -10.18 28.81
CA ALA A 458 -1.45 -11.11 29.38
C ALA A 458 -0.90 -11.90 30.58
N GLU A 459 0.38 -11.75 30.91
CA GLU A 459 1.08 -12.52 31.95
C GLU A 459 0.93 -14.04 31.74
N VAL A 460 1.10 -14.49 30.50
CA VAL A 460 1.06 -15.92 30.12
C VAL A 460 2.35 -16.32 29.41
N PRO A 461 2.85 -17.55 29.65
CA PRO A 461 4.01 -18.04 28.92
C PRO A 461 3.65 -18.22 27.43
N GLN A 462 4.59 -17.90 26.55
CA GLN A 462 4.44 -18.18 25.14
C GLN A 462 4.53 -19.69 24.88
N PRO A 463 3.58 -20.30 24.13
CA PRO A 463 3.63 -21.72 23.81
C PRO A 463 4.86 -22.07 22.97
N VAL A 464 5.60 -23.11 23.36
CA VAL A 464 6.82 -23.57 22.66
C VAL A 464 6.53 -23.89 21.19
N ALA A 465 5.35 -24.44 20.90
CA ALA A 465 4.93 -24.77 19.54
C ALA A 465 4.87 -23.54 18.59
N LEU A 466 4.70 -22.33 19.13
CA LEU A 466 4.62 -21.07 18.37
C LEU A 466 5.96 -20.31 18.30
N GLN A 467 7.04 -20.87 18.85
CA GLN A 467 8.36 -20.23 18.84
C GLN A 467 9.15 -20.48 17.54
N ARG A 468 8.65 -21.36 16.68
CA ARG A 468 9.17 -21.68 15.35
C ARG A 468 8.02 -21.74 14.35
N TRP A 469 8.24 -21.18 13.16
CA TRP A 469 7.22 -21.15 12.12
C TRP A 469 7.82 -21.15 10.72
N VAL A 470 6.93 -21.27 9.74
CA VAL A 470 7.20 -21.06 8.32
C VAL A 470 6.70 -19.68 7.92
N ASP A 471 7.61 -18.79 7.60
CA ASP A 471 7.31 -17.57 6.86
C ASP A 471 7.01 -17.93 5.40
N ILE A 472 5.72 -17.87 5.03
CA ILE A 472 5.24 -18.17 3.67
C ILE A 472 5.75 -17.16 2.66
N ARG A 473 5.94 -15.89 3.06
CA ARG A 473 6.49 -14.84 2.20
C ARG A 473 7.90 -15.18 1.75
N ARG A 474 8.71 -15.69 2.68
CA ARG A 474 10.06 -16.16 2.39
C ARG A 474 10.06 -17.39 1.48
N VAL A 475 9.22 -18.39 1.77
CA VAL A 475 9.09 -19.57 0.90
C VAL A 475 8.68 -19.15 -0.51
N PHE A 476 7.70 -18.26 -0.64
CA PHE A 476 7.23 -17.73 -1.92
C PHE A 476 8.37 -17.06 -2.70
N SER A 477 9.10 -16.15 -2.04
CA SER A 477 10.22 -15.41 -2.62
C SER A 477 11.32 -16.34 -3.13
N GLU A 478 11.73 -17.31 -2.30
CA GLU A 478 12.77 -18.29 -2.63
C GLU A 478 12.32 -19.24 -3.76
N THR A 479 11.06 -19.67 -3.74
CA THR A 479 10.51 -20.63 -4.71
C THR A 479 10.35 -20.02 -6.10
N LEU A 480 9.82 -18.79 -6.17
CA LEU A 480 9.56 -18.12 -7.45
C LEU A 480 10.68 -17.20 -7.91
N LYS A 481 11.75 -17.04 -7.10
CA LYS A 481 12.85 -16.10 -7.35
C LYS A 481 12.36 -14.67 -7.59
N THR A 482 11.40 -14.25 -6.77
CA THR A 482 10.86 -12.89 -6.73
C THR A 482 11.17 -12.28 -5.37
N GLY A 483 11.15 -10.97 -5.22
CA GLY A 483 11.31 -10.27 -3.97
C GLY A 483 10.13 -10.44 -3.02
N ASN A 484 10.22 -9.78 -1.87
CA ASN A 484 9.18 -9.85 -0.86
C ASN A 484 7.88 -9.20 -1.37
N LYS A 485 6.83 -10.01 -1.46
CA LYS A 485 5.49 -9.58 -1.86
C LYS A 485 4.54 -9.74 -0.67
N GLY A 486 3.63 -8.80 -0.45
CA GLY A 486 2.54 -8.98 0.52
C GLY A 486 1.52 -10.01 0.04
N LEU A 487 0.68 -10.51 0.95
CA LEU A 487 -0.29 -11.58 0.70
C LEU A 487 -1.10 -11.43 -0.61
N MET A 488 -1.72 -10.28 -0.84
CA MET A 488 -2.50 -10.03 -2.07
C MET A 488 -1.64 -10.17 -3.34
N SER A 489 -0.40 -9.67 -3.30
CA SER A 489 0.55 -9.77 -4.41
C SER A 489 1.03 -11.20 -4.63
N MET A 490 1.17 -12.00 -3.58
CA MET A 490 1.46 -13.44 -3.68
C MET A 490 0.30 -14.19 -4.35
N CYS A 491 -0.94 -13.93 -3.93
CA CYS A 491 -2.14 -14.51 -4.55
C CYS A 491 -2.19 -14.20 -6.05
N GLN A 492 -1.98 -12.93 -6.43
CA GLN A 492 -1.98 -12.50 -7.83
C GLN A 492 -0.88 -13.20 -8.64
N ALA A 493 0.36 -13.27 -8.14
CA ALA A 493 1.47 -13.92 -8.83
C ALA A 493 1.21 -15.41 -9.08
N LEU A 494 0.54 -16.08 -8.14
CA LEU A 494 0.15 -17.50 -8.23
C LEU A 494 -1.10 -17.74 -9.09
N GLY A 495 -1.75 -16.67 -9.56
CA GLY A 495 -2.98 -16.75 -10.35
C GLY A 495 -4.20 -17.21 -9.56
N ILE A 496 -4.22 -16.94 -8.25
CA ILE A 496 -5.37 -17.20 -7.36
C ILE A 496 -6.00 -15.87 -6.91
N ASN A 497 -7.33 -15.83 -6.85
CA ASN A 497 -8.04 -14.65 -6.35
C ASN A 497 -7.90 -14.55 -4.85
N PHE A 498 -7.65 -13.36 -4.30
CA PHE A 498 -7.83 -13.12 -2.87
C PHE A 498 -9.32 -13.27 -2.51
N VAL A 499 -9.63 -13.97 -1.41
CA VAL A 499 -11.03 -14.24 -0.99
C VAL A 499 -11.28 -13.66 0.39
N GLY A 500 -12.36 -12.91 0.55
CA GLY A 500 -12.72 -12.26 1.81
C GLY A 500 -12.23 -10.82 1.91
N GLN A 501 -12.32 -10.25 3.11
CA GLN A 501 -11.84 -8.89 3.41
C GLN A 501 -10.34 -8.95 3.74
N ALA A 502 -9.55 -8.02 3.19
CA ALA A 502 -8.16 -7.84 3.61
C ALA A 502 -8.11 -7.20 5.00
N HIS A 503 -7.12 -7.58 5.80
CA HIS A 503 -7.00 -7.25 7.22
C HIS A 503 -8.13 -7.85 8.08
N SER A 504 -8.66 -8.99 7.65
CA SER A 504 -9.50 -9.83 8.50
C SER A 504 -8.70 -11.07 8.75
N GLY A 505 -8.27 -11.29 9.98
CA GLY A 505 -7.29 -12.33 10.30
C GLY A 505 -7.73 -13.70 9.80
N ILE A 506 -9.02 -14.06 9.91
CA ILE A 506 -9.51 -15.34 9.38
C ILE A 506 -9.50 -15.41 7.85
N CYS A 507 -9.79 -14.30 7.15
CA CYS A 507 -9.71 -14.25 5.69
C CYS A 507 -8.24 -14.33 5.25
N ASP A 508 -7.36 -13.59 5.91
CA ASP A 508 -5.93 -13.57 5.62
C ASP A 508 -5.30 -14.94 5.90
N ALA A 509 -5.55 -15.56 7.05
CA ALA A 509 -5.09 -16.93 7.36
C ALA A 509 -5.53 -17.96 6.29
N ARG A 510 -6.77 -17.88 5.78
CA ARG A 510 -7.23 -18.74 4.66
C ARG A 510 -6.48 -18.45 3.36
N ASN A 511 -6.18 -17.19 3.07
CA ASN A 511 -5.41 -16.82 1.88
C ASN A 511 -3.93 -17.24 2.01
N ILE A 512 -3.32 -17.14 3.19
CA ILE A 512 -1.97 -17.65 3.46
C ILE A 512 -1.94 -19.16 3.25
N ALA A 513 -2.94 -19.88 3.75
CA ALA A 513 -3.10 -21.32 3.51
C ALA A 513 -3.17 -21.63 2.01
N ARG A 514 -3.94 -20.84 1.24
CA ARG A 514 -4.04 -21.00 -0.23
C ARG A 514 -2.71 -20.76 -0.94
N VAL A 515 -1.95 -19.74 -0.56
CA VAL A 515 -0.61 -19.49 -1.08
C VAL A 515 0.31 -20.68 -0.77
N GLY A 516 0.35 -21.13 0.49
CA GLY A 516 1.14 -22.28 0.92
C GLY A 516 0.80 -23.55 0.15
N LEU A 517 -0.48 -23.84 -0.06
CA LEU A 517 -0.95 -24.98 -0.84
C LEU A 517 -0.48 -24.92 -2.29
N VAL A 518 -0.66 -23.79 -2.97
CA VAL A 518 -0.22 -23.66 -4.37
C VAL A 518 1.30 -23.81 -4.49
N LEU A 519 2.06 -23.27 -3.54
CA LEU A 519 3.52 -23.45 -3.51
C LEU A 519 3.91 -24.93 -3.41
N MET A 520 3.26 -25.70 -2.52
CA MET A 520 3.52 -27.13 -2.36
C MET A 520 3.03 -27.97 -3.56
N GLN A 521 1.88 -27.64 -4.13
CA GLN A 521 1.18 -28.42 -5.16
C GLN A 521 1.67 -28.12 -6.58
N GLU A 522 2.17 -26.91 -6.83
CA GLU A 522 2.50 -26.46 -8.18
C GLU A 522 3.94 -26.02 -8.34
N HIS A 523 4.62 -25.61 -7.28
CA HIS A 523 5.94 -24.99 -7.35
C HIS A 523 7.04 -25.73 -6.58
N ASP A 524 6.83 -27.02 -6.27
CA ASP A 524 7.85 -27.89 -5.65
C ASP A 524 8.40 -27.38 -4.30
N ALA A 525 7.64 -26.52 -3.62
CA ALA A 525 8.02 -25.95 -2.34
C ALA A 525 7.90 -26.96 -1.21
N VAL A 526 8.81 -26.88 -0.25
CA VAL A 526 8.78 -27.66 0.99
C VAL A 526 8.70 -26.68 2.15
N LEU A 527 7.61 -26.71 2.90
CA LEU A 527 7.35 -25.77 4.00
C LEU A 527 8.10 -26.22 5.27
N SER A 528 9.41 -25.99 5.30
CA SER A 528 10.22 -26.22 6.49
C SER A 528 10.31 -24.94 7.33
N SER A 529 10.44 -25.09 8.65
CA SER A 529 10.63 -23.94 9.54
C SER A 529 11.83 -23.10 9.07
N ASN A 530 11.59 -21.81 8.88
CA ASN A 530 12.57 -20.85 8.37
C ASN A 530 12.67 -19.57 9.23
N SER A 531 11.87 -19.50 10.30
CA SER A 531 11.84 -18.44 11.32
C SER A 531 11.68 -19.01 12.73
N GLN A 532 12.32 -18.35 13.70
CA GLN A 532 12.25 -18.69 15.14
C GLN A 532 12.53 -17.49 16.05
N ILE A 533 12.13 -17.61 17.31
CA ILE A 533 12.50 -16.71 18.42
C ILE A 533 13.93 -17.04 18.88
N LYS A 534 14.79 -16.03 19.05
CA LYS A 534 16.12 -16.19 19.66
C LYS A 534 15.93 -16.26 21.19
N GLU A 535 16.49 -17.26 21.88
CA GLU A 535 16.38 -17.40 23.35
C GLU A 535 16.83 -16.11 24.07
N LEU A 536 16.02 -15.66 25.03
CA LEU A 536 16.28 -14.50 25.89
C LEU A 536 17.16 -14.94 27.07
N ASP A 537 18.45 -14.64 27.03
CA ASP A 537 19.30 -14.68 28.22
C ASP A 537 18.96 -13.47 29.13
N SER A 538 18.70 -13.77 30.40
CA SER A 538 18.04 -12.91 31.39
C SER A 538 18.93 -11.79 31.97
N SER A 539 19.49 -10.95 31.11
CA SER A 539 20.21 -9.75 31.55
C SER A 539 20.14 -8.61 30.53
N ARG A 540 18.96 -7.99 30.37
CA ARG A 540 18.82 -6.70 29.65
C ARG A 540 17.73 -5.82 30.26
N LYS A 541 18.12 -5.01 31.24
CA LYS A 541 17.70 -3.60 31.25
C LYS A 541 18.86 -2.82 30.64
N GLU A 542 18.53 -1.91 29.74
CA GLU A 542 19.45 -1.10 28.92
C GLU A 542 20.10 -1.84 27.73
N GLN A 543 19.31 -2.04 26.67
CA GLN A 543 19.76 -2.04 25.26
C GLN A 543 18.55 -2.30 24.36
N THR A 544 17.86 -1.24 23.97
CA THR A 544 17.07 -1.22 22.74
C THR A 544 17.87 -0.46 21.69
N VAL A 545 17.66 -0.86 20.43
CA VAL A 545 18.41 -0.47 19.23
C VAL A 545 19.62 -1.40 18.98
N GLU A 546 19.34 -2.62 18.53
CA GLU A 546 19.89 -3.14 17.25
C GLU A 546 19.55 -4.61 17.04
N GLU A 547 18.73 -4.86 16.02
CA GLU A 547 18.88 -5.90 14.97
C GLU A 547 17.54 -6.00 14.22
N ALA A 548 17.19 -4.95 13.49
CA ALA A 548 16.19 -5.01 12.44
C ALA A 548 16.90 -4.63 11.14
N GLY A 549 17.18 -5.63 10.30
CA GLY A 549 17.33 -5.35 8.88
C GLY A 549 15.97 -4.91 8.36
N GLU A 550 15.68 -3.61 8.48
CA GLU A 550 14.44 -3.01 7.98
C GLU A 550 14.39 -3.14 6.45
N THR A 551 13.69 -4.16 5.95
CA THR A 551 13.06 -4.03 4.64
C THR A 551 11.96 -2.99 4.78
N ALA A 552 12.23 -1.78 4.31
CA ALA A 552 11.27 -0.69 4.25
C ALA A 552 9.94 -1.17 3.63
N THR A 553 8.82 -0.74 4.20
CA THR A 553 7.47 -1.11 3.72
C THR A 553 7.27 -0.62 2.29
N TYR A 554 6.29 -1.18 1.56
CA TYR A 554 5.95 -0.73 0.21
C TYR A 554 5.69 0.78 0.14
N ASP A 555 4.96 1.31 1.13
CA ASP A 555 4.66 2.74 1.20
C ASP A 555 5.92 3.59 1.46
N GLU A 556 6.83 3.13 2.32
CA GLU A 556 8.09 3.81 2.57
C GLU A 556 9.01 3.83 1.33
N GLN A 557 9.03 2.74 0.55
CA GLN A 557 9.77 2.70 -0.72
C GLN A 557 9.14 3.67 -1.74
N ARG A 558 7.81 3.71 -1.79
CA ARG A 558 7.05 4.59 -2.69
C ARG A 558 7.29 6.06 -2.37
N GLU A 559 7.18 6.42 -1.11
CA GLU A 559 7.48 7.77 -0.64
C GLU A 559 8.93 8.16 -0.90
N SER A 560 9.88 7.23 -0.70
CA SER A 560 11.30 7.47 -0.99
C SER A 560 11.53 7.75 -2.48
N SER A 561 10.87 7.00 -3.37
CA SER A 561 10.93 7.22 -4.82
C SER A 561 10.36 8.58 -5.24
N ILE A 562 9.22 8.98 -4.66
CA ILE A 562 8.60 10.29 -4.87
C ILE A 562 9.56 11.42 -4.42
N CYS A 563 10.13 11.29 -3.22
CA CYS A 563 11.08 12.27 -2.69
C CYS A 563 12.36 12.36 -3.53
N ALA A 564 12.88 11.23 -4.02
CA ALA A 564 14.05 11.18 -4.87
C ALA A 564 13.81 11.94 -6.20
N ARG A 565 12.68 11.70 -6.87
CA ARG A 565 12.29 12.42 -8.10
C ARG A 565 12.06 13.90 -7.86
N MET A 566 11.39 14.26 -6.77
CA MET A 566 11.21 15.66 -6.37
C MET A 566 12.57 16.35 -6.17
N SER A 567 13.54 15.66 -5.59
CA SER A 567 14.87 16.19 -5.31
C SER A 567 15.61 16.62 -6.59
N LEU A 568 15.50 15.85 -7.68
CA LEU A 568 16.08 16.23 -8.98
C LEU A 568 15.50 17.53 -9.53
N LEU A 569 14.20 17.78 -9.34
CA LEU A 569 13.54 18.99 -9.84
C LEU A 569 14.02 20.25 -9.11
N VAL A 570 14.38 20.13 -7.83
CA VAL A 570 14.73 21.26 -6.95
C VAL A 570 16.21 21.32 -6.58
N ALA A 571 17.05 20.44 -7.13
CA ALA A 571 18.47 20.32 -6.77
C ALA A 571 19.35 21.55 -7.02
N HIS A 572 18.85 22.56 -7.74
CA HIS A 572 19.58 23.80 -8.04
C HIS A 572 19.23 24.96 -7.09
N VAL A 573 18.27 24.75 -6.18
CA VAL A 573 17.75 25.77 -5.28
C VAL A 573 18.55 25.79 -3.97
N GLY A 574 18.76 26.97 -3.38
CA GLY A 574 19.43 27.10 -2.09
C GLY A 574 18.61 26.48 -0.94
N PHE A 575 19.29 25.97 0.09
CA PHE A 575 18.62 25.23 1.19
C PHE A 575 17.53 26.02 1.92
N ALA A 576 17.72 27.32 2.13
CA ALA A 576 16.73 28.16 2.81
C ALA A 576 15.43 28.31 1.99
N GLU A 577 15.56 28.52 0.68
CA GLU A 577 14.43 28.62 -0.26
C GLU A 577 13.73 27.27 -0.42
N LEU A 578 14.51 26.18 -0.51
CA LEU A 578 13.98 24.82 -0.53
C LEU A 578 13.13 24.54 0.71
N GLU A 579 13.64 24.86 1.90
CA GLU A 579 12.93 24.58 3.15
C GLU A 579 11.62 25.39 3.29
N ASP A 580 11.59 26.66 2.87
CA ASP A 580 10.36 27.45 2.82
C ASP A 580 9.34 26.85 1.85
N ALA A 581 9.79 26.50 0.64
CA ALA A 581 8.92 25.96 -0.40
C ALA A 581 8.28 24.63 0.02
N LEU A 582 9.05 23.67 0.54
CA LEU A 582 8.51 22.36 0.95
C LEU A 582 7.49 22.51 2.09
N ARG A 583 7.72 23.44 3.05
CA ARG A 583 6.75 23.76 4.11
C ARG A 583 5.46 24.36 3.56
N ARG A 584 5.57 25.29 2.59
CA ARG A 584 4.42 25.92 1.94
C ARG A 584 3.65 24.98 1.02
N MET A 585 4.32 23.99 0.43
CA MET A 585 3.72 22.87 -0.29
C MET A 585 3.03 21.87 0.63
N LYS A 586 3.26 21.96 1.95
CA LYS A 586 2.63 21.14 3.00
C LYS A 586 3.07 19.68 3.00
N LEU A 587 4.33 19.45 2.65
CA LEU A 587 4.95 18.14 2.83
C LEU A 587 5.05 17.80 4.32
N SER A 588 4.96 16.52 4.63
CA SER A 588 5.23 15.98 5.97
C SER A 588 6.70 16.21 6.36
N ARG A 589 6.98 16.12 7.67
CA ARG A 589 8.35 16.29 8.20
C ARG A 589 9.34 15.28 7.61
N ASP A 590 8.87 14.06 7.33
CA ASP A 590 9.71 12.99 6.82
C ASP A 590 9.98 13.15 5.32
N GLU A 591 8.97 13.52 4.52
CA GLU A 591 9.18 13.87 3.11
C GLU A 591 10.16 15.04 2.96
N MET A 592 9.99 16.10 3.76
CA MET A 592 10.92 17.24 3.76
C MET A 592 12.35 16.82 4.11
N ARG A 593 12.51 15.95 5.13
CA ARG A 593 13.81 15.41 5.51
C ARG A 593 14.45 14.63 4.37
N ARG A 594 13.71 13.73 3.70
CA ARG A 594 14.21 12.92 2.58
C ARG A 594 14.64 13.79 1.40
N VAL A 595 13.80 14.73 0.97
CA VAL A 595 14.13 15.65 -0.13
C VAL A 595 15.39 16.46 0.19
N ARG A 596 15.47 17.05 1.39
CA ARG A 596 16.65 17.82 1.82
C ARG A 596 17.92 16.96 1.83
N THR A 597 17.82 15.73 2.34
CA THR A 597 18.95 14.81 2.36
C THR A 597 19.45 14.54 0.95
N HIS A 598 18.58 14.14 0.02
CA HIS A 598 18.99 13.89 -1.37
C HIS A 598 19.61 15.12 -2.04
N VAL A 599 19.00 16.30 -1.90
CA VAL A 599 19.57 17.55 -2.46
C VAL A 599 20.94 17.86 -1.88
N LYS A 600 21.17 17.62 -0.58
CA LYS A 600 22.47 17.82 0.07
C LYS A 600 23.55 16.85 -0.38
N LEU A 601 23.14 15.64 -0.73
CA LEU A 601 24.07 14.59 -1.16
C LEU A 601 24.40 14.70 -2.65
N LEU A 602 23.50 15.27 -3.47
CA LEU A 602 23.70 15.39 -4.92
C LEU A 602 25.00 16.10 -5.28
N GLY A 603 25.83 15.45 -6.10
CA GLY A 603 27.15 15.91 -6.50
C GLY A 603 28.27 15.54 -5.51
N PHE A 604 27.97 14.87 -4.40
CA PHE A 604 28.94 14.45 -3.39
C PHE A 604 29.08 12.93 -3.34
N LEU A 605 30.05 12.41 -4.08
CA LEU A 605 30.43 10.99 -4.09
C LEU A 605 31.77 10.76 -3.36
N PRO A 606 31.93 9.62 -2.67
CA PRO A 606 33.22 9.21 -2.12
C PRO A 606 34.23 8.92 -3.23
N HIS A 607 35.51 9.07 -2.92
CA HIS A 607 36.56 8.67 -3.86
C HIS A 607 36.60 7.13 -3.99
N PRO A 608 36.49 6.54 -5.20
CA PRO A 608 36.37 5.09 -5.36
C PRO A 608 37.62 4.33 -4.87
N ARG A 609 38.79 4.96 -4.89
CA ARG A 609 40.04 4.36 -4.36
C ARG A 609 40.25 4.58 -2.86
N SER A 610 39.27 5.11 -2.13
CA SER A 610 39.34 5.39 -0.70
C SER A 610 38.36 4.49 0.06
N PRO A 611 38.79 3.29 0.52
CA PRO A 611 37.90 2.36 1.23
C PRO A 611 37.26 2.99 2.47
N GLY A 612 37.98 3.85 3.18
CA GLY A 612 37.47 4.59 4.34
C GLY A 612 36.31 5.52 3.99
N GLU A 613 36.43 6.31 2.91
CA GLU A 613 35.30 7.13 2.43
C GLU A 613 34.09 6.31 2.03
N LEU A 614 34.30 5.19 1.33
CA LEU A 614 33.21 4.29 0.92
C LEU A 614 32.51 3.67 2.13
N ARG A 615 33.27 3.26 3.17
CA ARG A 615 32.71 2.75 4.44
C ARG A 615 31.87 3.80 5.13
N ARG A 616 32.39 5.02 5.29
CA ARG A 616 31.67 6.13 5.92
C ARG A 616 30.40 6.48 5.15
N TYR A 617 30.50 6.59 3.82
CA TYR A 617 29.35 6.84 2.95
C TYR A 617 28.24 5.80 3.16
N ARG A 618 28.60 4.51 3.17
CA ARG A 618 27.66 3.41 3.40
C ARG A 618 27.10 3.38 4.82
N ALA A 619 27.94 3.64 5.83
CA ALA A 619 27.54 3.62 7.24
C ALA A 619 26.57 4.76 7.59
N ILE A 620 26.78 5.96 7.02
CA ILE A 620 25.97 7.15 7.30
C ILE A 620 24.61 7.07 6.62
N LEU A 621 24.59 6.64 5.35
CA LEU A 621 23.36 6.63 4.56
C LEU A 621 22.55 5.35 4.77
N GLY A 622 23.21 4.23 5.06
CA GLY A 622 22.57 2.91 5.05
C GLY A 622 22.34 2.38 3.64
N SER A 623 22.14 1.07 3.53
CA SER A 623 22.13 0.35 2.25
C SER A 623 21.06 0.83 1.26
N GLN A 624 19.86 1.16 1.75
CA GLN A 624 18.75 1.60 0.90
C GLN A 624 18.98 3.01 0.34
N LEU A 625 19.40 3.95 1.18
CA LEU A 625 19.62 5.33 0.76
C LEU A 625 20.84 5.44 -0.17
N VAL A 626 21.89 4.64 0.05
CA VAL A 626 23.03 4.56 -0.89
C VAL A 626 22.55 4.20 -2.29
N LYS A 627 21.70 3.17 -2.43
CA LYS A 627 21.17 2.76 -3.73
C LYS A 627 20.41 3.90 -4.41
N ILE A 628 19.49 4.53 -3.70
CA ILE A 628 18.73 5.67 -4.24
C ILE A 628 19.67 6.80 -4.63
N GLN A 629 20.63 7.14 -3.78
CA GLN A 629 21.56 8.23 -4.02
C GLN A 629 22.43 7.98 -5.26
N LEU A 630 23.00 6.78 -5.44
CA LEU A 630 23.79 6.46 -6.64
C LEU A 630 22.97 6.58 -7.93
N LYS A 631 21.69 6.21 -7.91
CA LYS A 631 20.79 6.39 -9.06
C LYS A 631 20.50 7.85 -9.35
N LEU A 632 20.30 8.66 -8.31
CA LEU A 632 20.17 10.10 -8.44
C LEU A 632 21.45 10.73 -9.02
N GLU A 633 22.63 10.31 -8.56
CA GLU A 633 23.93 10.79 -9.08
C GLU A 633 24.14 10.38 -10.54
N ALA A 634 23.83 9.14 -10.90
CA ALA A 634 23.91 8.66 -12.28
C ALA A 634 23.00 9.48 -13.20
N ALA A 635 21.75 9.70 -12.80
CA ALA A 635 20.79 10.51 -13.53
C ALA A 635 21.24 11.99 -13.64
N TRP A 636 21.76 12.54 -12.55
CA TRP A 636 22.26 13.91 -12.49
C TRP A 636 23.52 14.13 -13.33
N ALA A 637 24.41 13.14 -13.40
CA ALA A 637 25.58 13.12 -14.25
C ALA A 637 25.21 12.96 -15.72
N ALA A 638 24.26 12.06 -16.05
CA ALA A 638 23.78 11.85 -17.41
C ALA A 638 23.10 13.09 -18.02
N ALA A 639 22.48 13.92 -17.18
CA ALA A 639 21.84 15.19 -17.55
C ALA A 639 22.80 16.38 -17.70
N ASP A 640 24.08 16.19 -17.37
CA ASP A 640 25.13 17.19 -17.55
C ASP A 640 25.45 17.38 -19.04
N GLU A 641 25.49 18.63 -19.50
CA GLU A 641 25.82 18.99 -20.89
C GLU A 641 27.26 19.48 -21.05
N SER A 642 28.02 19.55 -19.95
CA SER A 642 29.44 19.92 -20.00
C SER A 642 30.33 18.76 -20.47
N GLU A 643 31.57 19.10 -20.86
CA GLU A 643 32.60 18.12 -21.24
C GLU A 643 32.96 17.14 -20.09
N GLU A 644 32.62 17.48 -18.84
CA GLU A 644 32.86 16.62 -17.67
C GLU A 644 31.81 15.50 -17.51
N LYS A 645 30.76 15.44 -18.35
CA LYS A 645 29.68 14.43 -18.28
C LYS A 645 30.22 13.00 -18.16
N GLU A 646 31.08 12.59 -19.09
CA GLU A 646 31.61 11.22 -19.11
C GLU A 646 32.41 10.88 -17.86
N LYS A 647 33.20 11.84 -17.38
CA LYS A 647 34.01 11.68 -16.16
C LYS A 647 33.14 11.53 -14.92
N LYS A 648 32.06 12.32 -14.80
CA LYS A 648 31.09 12.22 -13.70
C LYS A 648 30.35 10.88 -13.73
N MET A 649 29.92 10.43 -14.91
CA MET A 649 29.26 9.13 -15.06
C MET A 649 30.20 7.97 -14.66
N ARG A 650 31.45 7.98 -15.15
CA ARG A 650 32.46 6.98 -14.78
C ARG A 650 32.74 6.98 -13.27
N LEU A 651 32.77 8.16 -12.64
CA LEU A 651 32.93 8.26 -11.19
C LEU A 651 31.78 7.57 -10.45
N VAL A 652 30.53 7.75 -10.90
CA VAL A 652 29.37 7.08 -10.29
C VAL A 652 29.48 5.56 -10.44
N GLU A 653 29.81 5.08 -11.64
CA GLU A 653 29.98 3.64 -11.92
C GLU A 653 31.11 3.01 -11.10
N ASP A 654 32.25 3.71 -10.99
CA ASP A 654 33.36 3.26 -10.16
C ASP A 654 32.95 3.19 -8.69
N VAL A 655 32.28 4.21 -8.15
CA VAL A 655 31.81 4.20 -6.76
C VAL A 655 30.78 3.08 -6.51
N GLU A 656 29.82 2.88 -7.41
CA GLU A 656 28.82 1.80 -7.29
C GLU A 656 29.49 0.41 -7.30
N ARG A 657 30.49 0.21 -8.17
CA ARG A 657 31.28 -1.03 -8.23
C ARG A 657 32.06 -1.26 -6.93
N GLU A 658 32.81 -0.27 -6.47
CA GLU A 658 33.63 -0.41 -5.26
C GLU A 658 32.77 -0.57 -4.00
N LEU A 659 31.64 0.15 -3.87
CA LEU A 659 30.69 -0.05 -2.77
C LEU A 659 30.08 -1.44 -2.74
N SER A 660 29.81 -2.02 -3.92
CA SER A 660 29.26 -3.37 -4.05
C SER A 660 30.29 -4.46 -3.71
N ALA A 661 31.57 -4.21 -3.99
CA ALA A 661 32.68 -5.11 -3.65
C ALA A 661 33.14 -4.96 -2.17
N LEU A 662 32.81 -3.85 -1.52
CA LEU A 662 33.25 -3.55 -0.15
C LEU A 662 32.59 -4.51 0.85
N PRO A 663 33.36 -5.29 1.65
CA PRO A 663 32.78 -6.19 2.66
C PRO A 663 32.05 -5.40 3.75
N PRO A 664 31.09 -6.00 4.48
CA PRO A 664 30.51 -5.40 5.68
C PRO A 664 31.60 -4.98 6.69
N LEU A 665 31.29 -3.99 7.54
CA LEU A 665 32.20 -3.59 8.62
C LEU A 665 32.42 -4.76 9.58
N LYS A 666 33.65 -4.92 10.07
CA LYS A 666 34.04 -6.05 10.92
C LYS A 666 33.42 -6.01 12.31
N ALA A 667 33.23 -4.81 12.86
CA ALA A 667 32.69 -4.66 14.20
C ALA A 667 31.26 -5.24 14.27
N PRO A 668 30.96 -6.10 15.28
CA PRO A 668 29.73 -6.92 15.31
C PRO A 668 28.44 -6.11 15.37
N ASN A 669 28.47 -4.90 15.92
CA ASN A 669 27.32 -3.98 16.01
C ASN A 669 27.49 -2.76 15.09
N SER A 670 28.16 -2.93 13.95
CA SER A 670 28.36 -1.82 13.01
C SER A 670 27.05 -1.39 12.36
N PRO A 671 26.82 -0.08 12.14
CA PRO A 671 27.78 1.00 12.25
C PRO A 671 27.84 1.68 13.62
N GLN A 672 27.40 1.08 14.74
CA GLN A 672 27.46 1.75 16.05
C GLN A 672 28.88 1.93 16.59
N PRO A 673 29.09 2.94 17.44
CA PRO A 673 30.34 3.08 18.18
C PRO A 673 30.62 1.87 19.08
N LEU A 674 31.84 1.31 18.99
CA LEU A 674 32.35 0.28 19.90
C LEU A 674 32.59 0.82 21.31
N VAL A 675 32.83 2.13 21.43
CA VAL A 675 33.13 2.80 22.71
C VAL A 675 32.06 3.84 23.05
N SER A 676 31.72 3.91 24.33
CA SER A 676 30.76 4.87 24.88
C SER A 676 31.47 6.04 25.57
N GLY A 677 30.72 7.12 25.86
CA GLY A 677 31.25 8.21 26.68
C GLY A 677 31.64 7.75 28.10
N THR A 678 30.91 6.77 28.66
CA THR A 678 31.24 6.18 29.97
C THR A 678 32.53 5.36 29.92
N TRP A 679 32.80 4.70 28.79
CA TRP A 679 34.06 4.00 28.56
C TRP A 679 35.23 4.98 28.51
N LEU A 680 35.10 6.11 27.80
CA LEU A 680 36.14 7.15 27.72
C LEU A 680 36.49 7.76 29.08
N MET A 681 35.51 7.95 29.96
CA MET A 681 35.76 8.46 31.32
C MET A 681 36.46 7.43 32.21
N LYS A 682 36.07 6.15 32.13
CA LYS A 682 36.58 5.10 33.02
C LYS A 682 37.93 4.53 32.60
N VAL A 683 38.10 4.30 31.30
CA VAL A 683 39.28 3.63 30.72
C VAL A 683 40.25 4.65 30.16
N GLY A 684 39.73 5.71 29.53
CA GLY A 684 40.54 6.78 28.93
C GLY A 684 40.85 7.94 29.87
N GLY A 685 40.35 7.96 31.11
CA GLY A 685 40.64 9.01 32.09
C GLY A 685 40.15 10.42 31.70
N VAL A 686 39.25 10.54 30.72
CA VAL A 686 38.77 11.84 30.21
C VAL A 686 37.78 12.45 31.20
N ALA A 687 37.98 13.72 31.55
CA ALA A 687 37.07 14.45 32.44
C ALA A 687 35.67 14.64 31.81
N PRO A 688 34.58 14.57 32.60
CA PRO A 688 33.22 14.75 32.09
C PRO A 688 33.02 16.15 31.49
N GLY A 689 32.47 16.20 30.27
CA GLY A 689 32.19 17.46 29.58
C GLY A 689 31.97 17.29 28.06
N PRO A 690 31.78 18.39 27.31
CA PRO A 690 31.53 18.36 25.86
C PRO A 690 32.63 17.66 25.05
N LEU A 691 33.85 17.64 25.56
CA LEU A 691 35.01 16.97 24.97
C LEU A 691 34.83 15.45 24.86
N VAL A 692 34.14 14.81 25.81
CA VAL A 692 33.87 13.36 25.79
C VAL A 692 33.00 13.00 24.57
N GLY A 693 31.99 13.82 24.28
CA GLY A 693 31.15 13.63 23.10
C GLY A 693 31.92 13.81 21.79
N ARG A 694 32.74 14.87 21.71
CA ARG A 694 33.60 15.15 20.54
C ARG A 694 34.56 14.01 20.24
N LEU A 695 35.25 13.54 21.27
CA LEU A 695 36.21 12.45 21.16
C LEU A 695 35.52 11.14 20.78
N LYS A 696 34.34 10.86 21.37
CA LYS A 696 33.51 9.72 20.97
C LYS A 696 33.15 9.78 19.48
N ASP A 697 32.70 10.93 18.98
CA ASP A 697 32.34 11.11 17.57
C ASP A 697 33.53 10.87 16.63
N TYR A 698 34.72 11.35 17.01
CA TYR A 698 35.94 11.15 16.21
C TYR A 698 36.43 9.69 16.25
N LEU A 699 36.43 9.06 17.42
CA LEU A 699 36.78 7.64 17.55
C LEU A 699 35.81 6.76 16.77
N HIS A 700 34.52 7.12 16.74
CA HIS A 700 33.52 6.47 15.89
C HIS A 700 33.79 6.69 14.39
N TYR A 701 34.20 7.90 14.00
CA TYR A 701 34.68 8.17 12.64
C TYR A 701 35.86 7.26 12.28
N CYS A 702 36.89 7.17 13.13
CA CYS A 702 38.06 6.33 12.90
C CYS A 702 37.70 4.84 12.86
N GLN A 703 36.78 4.39 13.72
CA GLN A 703 36.28 3.02 13.71
C GLN A 703 35.72 2.63 12.35
N VAL A 704 34.84 3.45 11.78
CA VAL A 704 34.22 3.18 10.49
C VAL A 704 35.22 3.34 9.34
N ASP A 705 36.06 4.37 9.40
CA ASP A 705 37.06 4.68 8.39
C ASP A 705 38.09 3.54 8.23
N GLN A 706 38.65 3.12 9.37
CA GLN A 706 39.73 2.13 9.45
C GLN A 706 39.21 0.70 9.61
N ASP A 707 37.89 0.51 9.77
CA ASP A 707 37.24 -0.81 9.94
C ASP A 707 37.74 -1.55 11.18
N LEU A 708 37.77 -0.80 12.29
CA LEU A 708 38.16 -1.31 13.60
C LEU A 708 37.07 -2.26 14.13
N GLU A 709 37.50 -3.41 14.62
CA GLU A 709 36.66 -4.53 15.03
C GLU A 709 36.42 -4.57 16.54
N THR A 710 37.39 -4.07 17.33
CA THR A 710 37.44 -4.26 18.79
C THR A 710 37.66 -2.95 19.55
N PRO A 711 37.13 -2.81 20.78
CA PRO A 711 37.38 -1.65 21.63
C PRO A 711 38.88 -1.39 21.90
N GLU A 712 39.71 -2.43 21.93
CA GLU A 712 41.16 -2.32 22.12
C GLU A 712 41.85 -1.60 20.95
N GLN A 713 41.39 -1.83 19.72
CA GLN A 713 41.87 -1.09 18.55
C GLN A 713 41.46 0.39 18.61
N VAL A 714 40.25 0.67 19.08
CA VAL A 714 39.80 2.06 19.30
C VAL A 714 40.61 2.73 20.42
N GLN A 715 40.99 1.98 21.45
CA GLN A 715 41.86 2.46 22.53
C GLN A 715 43.25 2.84 22.02
N GLN A 716 43.81 2.09 21.07
CA GLN A 716 45.09 2.45 20.46
C GLN A 716 45.00 3.79 19.72
N VAL A 717 43.94 4.00 18.93
CA VAL A 717 43.70 5.29 18.25
C VAL A 717 43.54 6.42 19.27
N PHE A 718 42.84 6.17 20.38
CA PHE A 718 42.72 7.13 21.46
C PHE A 718 44.09 7.48 22.07
N HIS A 719 44.94 6.50 22.32
CA HIS A 719 46.30 6.71 22.84
C HIS A 719 47.18 7.54 21.89
N ASP A 720 47.08 7.29 20.59
CA ASP A 720 47.84 8.03 19.58
C ASP A 720 47.45 9.52 19.56
N ILE A 721 46.15 9.83 19.77
CA ILE A 721 45.65 11.21 19.92
C ILE A 721 46.23 11.86 21.18
N GLU A 722 46.23 11.14 22.31
CA GLU A 722 46.76 11.67 23.58
C GLU A 722 48.27 11.95 23.49
N LEU A 723 49.02 11.10 22.77
CA LEU A 723 50.45 11.32 22.53
C LEU A 723 50.70 12.59 21.71
N LEU A 724 49.91 12.84 20.67
CA LEU A 724 49.98 14.07 19.87
C LEU A 724 49.59 15.31 20.68
N ALA A 725 48.69 15.15 21.67
CA ALA A 725 48.20 16.21 22.52
C ALA A 725 49.08 16.50 23.76
N ARG A 726 50.11 15.68 24.01
CA ARG A 726 50.90 15.71 25.26
C ARG A 726 51.57 17.04 25.57
N ASP A 727 51.93 17.79 24.52
CA ASP A 727 52.60 19.10 24.63
C ASP A 727 51.64 20.29 24.40
N MET A 728 50.33 20.03 24.30
CA MET A 728 49.31 21.06 24.05
C MET A 728 48.72 21.59 25.37
N ASP A 729 48.50 22.90 25.47
CA ASP A 729 47.67 23.44 26.55
C ASP A 729 46.18 23.05 26.35
N GLN A 730 45.36 23.19 27.41
CA GLN A 730 43.95 22.77 27.36
C GLN A 730 43.14 23.46 26.27
N LEU A 731 43.47 24.72 25.96
CA LEU A 731 42.74 25.53 24.97
C LEU A 731 43.07 25.05 23.55
N SER A 732 44.35 24.77 23.30
CA SER A 732 44.89 24.23 22.07
C SER A 732 44.40 22.80 21.83
N TYR A 733 44.36 21.96 22.87
CA TYR A 733 43.80 20.61 22.79
C TYR A 733 42.30 20.64 22.46
N SER A 734 41.53 21.52 23.11
CA SER A 734 40.12 21.72 22.79
C SER A 734 39.91 22.17 21.34
N ALA A 735 40.70 23.13 20.86
CA ALA A 735 40.63 23.62 19.48
C ALA A 735 41.02 22.53 18.47
N HIS A 736 42.02 21.70 18.78
CA HIS A 736 42.41 20.56 17.95
C HIS A 736 41.27 19.54 17.84
N LEU A 737 40.64 19.17 18.95
CA LEU A 737 39.48 18.27 18.98
C LEU A 737 38.26 18.84 18.24
N GLU A 738 38.08 20.16 18.21
CA GLU A 738 37.02 20.81 17.43
C GLU A 738 37.24 20.71 15.91
N GLY A 739 38.50 20.68 15.48
CA GLY A 739 38.89 20.52 14.08
C GLY A 739 38.84 19.07 13.57
N LEU A 740 38.63 18.09 14.46
CA LEU A 740 38.57 16.68 14.06
C LEU A 740 37.26 16.33 13.33
N PRO A 741 37.33 15.43 12.34
CA PRO A 741 36.17 15.03 11.56
C PRO A 741 35.16 14.24 12.40
N ARG A 742 33.91 14.26 11.95
CA ARG A 742 32.82 13.46 12.49
C ARG A 742 32.29 12.52 11.43
N LEU A 743 31.60 11.45 11.84
CA LEU A 743 30.91 10.56 10.93
C LEU A 743 29.66 11.24 10.35
N GLN A 744 29.85 12.10 9.35
CA GLN A 744 28.82 12.87 8.65
C GLN A 744 29.14 13.00 7.15
N TRP A 745 28.09 13.18 6.33
CA TRP A 745 28.23 13.35 4.87
C TRP A 745 27.32 14.47 4.34
N PRO A 746 27.77 15.28 3.35
CA PRO A 746 29.17 15.48 2.96
C PRO A 746 30.03 15.97 4.15
N PRO A 747 31.37 15.87 4.08
CA PRO A 747 32.25 16.44 5.10
C PRO A 747 31.91 17.94 5.33
N ALA A 748 32.08 18.42 6.57
CA ALA A 748 31.76 19.80 6.96
C ALA A 748 32.64 20.84 6.27
#